data_AF-A0AAV5K8Q6-F1
#
_entry.id   AF-A0AAV5K8Q6-F1
#
_cell.length_a   1.000
_cell.length_b   1.000
_cell.length_c   1.000
_cell.angle_alpha   90.00
_cell.angle_beta   90.00
_cell.angle_gamma   90.00
#
_symmetry.space_group_name_H-M   'P 1'
#
loop_
_entity.id
_entity.type
_entity.pdbx_description
1 polymer ?
#
loop_
_entity_poly.entity_id
_entity_poly.type
_entity_poly.pdbx_seq_one_letter_code
_entity_poly.pdbx_strand_id
1 'polypeptide(L)'
;MASTSALKRSNSMTDSMPDALKQSGRYHMKRCFSSYVQKGRRILKLQHLKEEMEMVIEDKTERQQIFEGDLGFILSSTQEAVVIPPNVAFAIRPSPGNWEFVKVSADDLSVEGITSTDYLKFKEMVIDENWAKDENALEVDFGAFDFSMPKFNVSSSIGNGLNFVSKFITSKLSGRVENAQPLVDYLLALEYQGEKLMINETLNTAAKLQMALIIAEVSLSELPKDTPYQRFELRFKEWGFEKGWGDTAGTVKETIRSLSEVLQAPDPVNMEKFFSRLPIIFNVVIFSPHGFFGQSDVLGLPDTGGQVVYILDQVRAMEEELLLRIKSQGLNVKPQILVVTRLIPEALGTRCNQELEPIIGTKHSNIFRVPFRTESGVLNRWVSRFDIYPYLERFAQDVTVKIPDVMEGKPDLIIGNYTDGNLVASLVASKLGITQATIAHALEKTKYENSDIHWKDFDPKYHFSCQFIADTIAMNAADFIITSTYQEIAGSKERPGQYESHAAFSLPGLCRIVSGINVFDPKFNIAAPGADQSVYSPYTEKQKRFTSFYPAIEELLYSKEDNDEHIGFLADKKKPIIFSMARLDTVKNLTGLAEWYGKNKRLRSLVNMVIVGGFFDPLKSKDREEMAEIRKMHTLIEKYTLKGQLRWIAAQTDRNRNGELYRCIADTKGAFVQPALYEAFGLTVIEAMNCGLPTFATNQGGPAEIIVDEVSGFHINPYNGDESSKKIADFFEKCKVDPGYWNKFSEEGLKRINECYTWKIYANKVLNMGCIYGFWRQLHKEQKKAKQRYIHAFYNLQFRDQVKTVPIVSDEAQQPVSKPAPAGKPSGRRSQSRIQRLFGS
;
A
#
# COMPACT_ATOMS: atom_id res chain seq x y z
N MET A 1 52.35 16.68 16.86
CA MET A 1 51.20 17.42 17.42
C MET A 1 50.49 18.14 16.28
N ALA A 2 49.28 17.70 15.97
CA ALA A 2 48.20 18.43 15.31
C ALA A 2 47.14 17.37 14.99
N SER A 3 46.32 17.04 15.99
CA SER A 3 45.16 16.16 15.84
C SER A 3 44.13 16.91 15.00
N THR A 4 44.03 16.53 13.72
CA THR A 4 42.92 16.89 12.84
C THR A 4 41.63 16.40 13.49
N SER A 5 40.80 17.35 13.92
CA SER A 5 39.44 17.09 14.40
C SER A 5 38.63 16.51 13.25
N ALA A 6 38.50 15.19 13.22
CA ALA A 6 37.45 14.54 12.46
C ALA A 6 36.12 15.14 12.93
N LEU A 7 35.39 15.78 12.01
CA LEU A 7 33.99 16.13 12.20
C LEU A 7 33.26 14.86 12.67
N LYS A 8 32.93 14.80 13.97
CA LYS A 8 32.10 13.75 14.55
C LYS A 8 30.77 13.76 13.77
N ARG A 9 30.45 12.63 13.14
CA ARG A 9 29.11 12.34 12.64
C ARG A 9 28.09 12.71 13.71
N SER A 10 27.05 13.44 13.31
CA SER A 10 25.91 13.87 14.11
C SER A 10 25.46 12.81 15.13
N ASN A 11 25.40 13.22 16.40
CA ASN A 11 25.24 12.41 17.61
C ASN A 11 24.08 11.39 17.53
N SER A 12 24.40 10.12 17.84
CA SER A 12 23.40 9.09 18.20
C SER A 12 22.52 9.62 19.34
N MET A 13 21.21 9.30 19.36
CA MET A 13 20.33 9.66 20.48
C MET A 13 20.80 9.02 21.79
N THR A 14 21.46 7.86 21.71
CA THR A 14 22.12 7.22 22.86
C THR A 14 23.21 8.12 23.47
N ASP A 15 23.96 8.84 22.63
CA ASP A 15 25.05 9.71 23.05
C ASP A 15 24.55 11.08 23.53
N SER A 16 23.43 11.57 22.98
CA SER A 16 22.87 12.89 23.32
C SER A 16 21.90 12.87 24.50
N MET A 17 21.18 11.77 24.73
CA MET A 17 20.19 11.66 25.80
C MET A 17 20.76 11.89 27.22
N PRO A 18 21.97 11.42 27.59
CA PRO A 18 22.57 11.74 28.89
C PRO A 18 22.72 13.25 29.12
N ASP A 19 23.14 13.99 28.09
CA ASP A 19 23.34 15.43 28.19
C ASP A 19 22.01 16.18 28.15
N ALA A 20 21.05 15.72 27.35
CA ALA A 20 19.68 16.25 27.33
C ALA A 20 18.99 16.12 28.70
N LEU A 21 19.17 14.98 29.39
CA LEU A 21 18.64 14.76 30.75
C LEU A 21 19.32 15.66 31.79
N LYS A 22 20.62 15.95 31.66
CA LYS A 22 21.34 16.88 32.54
C LYS A 22 20.86 18.32 32.32
N GLN A 23 20.71 18.76 31.07
CA GLN A 23 20.28 20.11 30.71
C GLN A 23 18.83 20.39 31.14
N SER A 24 17.97 19.36 31.12
CA SER A 24 16.54 19.46 31.51
C SER A 24 16.31 19.54 33.03
N GLY A 25 17.36 19.73 33.83
CA GLY A 25 17.30 19.78 35.29
C GLY A 25 17.17 18.39 35.94
N ARG A 26 18.28 17.90 36.51
CA ARG A 26 18.38 16.55 37.10
C ARG A 26 17.30 16.26 38.15
N TYR A 27 16.86 17.27 38.90
CA TYR A 27 15.80 17.14 39.89
C TYR A 27 14.44 16.83 39.24
N HIS A 28 14.05 17.59 38.23
CA HIS A 28 12.79 17.36 37.49
C HIS A 28 12.80 16.01 36.81
N MET A 29 13.90 15.66 36.12
CA MET A 29 14.00 14.37 35.43
C MET A 29 13.92 13.18 36.39
N LYS A 30 14.56 13.24 37.56
CA LYS A 30 14.40 12.19 38.57
C LYS A 30 12.94 12.03 39.01
N ARG A 31 12.21 13.13 39.21
CA ARG A 31 10.79 13.09 39.58
C ARG A 31 9.92 12.55 38.44
N CYS A 32 10.16 12.95 37.20
CA CYS A 32 9.43 12.45 36.03
C CYS A 32 9.63 10.93 35.87
N PHE A 33 10.87 10.45 35.91
CA PHE A 33 11.16 9.02 35.81
C PHE A 33 10.64 8.23 37.01
N SER A 34 10.68 8.80 38.21
CA SER A 34 10.03 8.21 39.40
C SER A 34 8.51 8.07 39.20
N SER A 35 7.85 9.10 38.63
CA SER A 35 6.42 9.04 38.27
C SER A 35 6.15 7.94 37.23
N TYR A 36 7.01 7.83 36.20
CA TYR A 36 6.87 6.81 35.17
C TYR A 36 6.88 5.39 35.76
N VAL A 37 7.82 5.10 36.68
CA VAL A 37 7.95 3.75 37.27
C VAL A 37 6.94 3.46 38.40
N GLN A 38 6.38 4.50 39.05
CA GLN A 38 5.48 4.34 40.20
C GLN A 38 4.23 3.51 39.89
N LYS A 39 3.71 3.60 38.67
CA LYS A 39 2.50 2.87 38.23
C LYS A 39 2.79 1.45 37.72
N GLY A 40 4.01 0.94 37.90
CA GLY A 40 4.39 -0.43 37.57
C GLY A 40 4.67 -0.66 36.08
N ARG A 41 4.56 -1.93 35.66
CA ARG A 41 4.88 -2.36 34.28
C ARG A 41 3.80 -1.91 33.30
N ARG A 42 4.18 -1.20 32.23
CA ARG A 42 3.24 -0.67 31.23
C ARG A 42 3.95 -0.16 29.99
N ILE A 43 3.18 0.02 28.91
CA ILE A 43 3.61 0.69 27.69
C ILE A 43 3.01 2.10 27.68
N LEU A 44 3.83 3.10 27.38
CA LEU A 44 3.49 4.52 27.31
C LEU A 44 3.66 5.02 25.87
N LYS A 45 2.68 5.78 25.39
CA LYS A 45 2.82 6.58 24.16
C LYS A 45 3.32 7.98 24.51
N LEU A 46 3.76 8.73 23.50
CA LEU A 46 4.26 10.10 23.68
C LEU A 46 3.33 11.00 24.50
N GLN A 47 2.01 10.92 24.26
CA GLN A 47 1.04 11.72 24.99
C GLN A 47 1.07 11.42 26.50
N HIS A 48 1.14 10.14 26.90
CA HIS A 48 1.24 9.77 28.31
C HIS A 48 2.54 10.26 28.96
N LEU A 49 3.66 10.23 28.23
CA LEU A 49 4.93 10.79 28.71
C LEU A 49 4.79 12.30 28.96
N LYS A 50 4.21 13.03 28.01
CA LYS A 50 3.99 14.47 28.13
C LYS A 50 3.06 14.82 29.29
N GLU A 51 1.92 14.14 29.41
CA GLU A 51 0.93 14.36 30.48
C GLU A 51 1.55 14.12 31.87
N GLU A 52 2.34 13.06 32.04
CA GLU A 52 3.01 12.81 33.32
C GLU A 52 4.12 13.82 33.62
N MET A 53 4.85 14.31 32.61
CA MET A 53 5.80 15.43 32.81
C MET A 53 5.09 16.73 33.19
N GLU A 54 3.95 17.02 32.56
CA GLU A 54 3.15 18.22 32.83
C GLU A 54 2.58 18.23 34.25
N MET A 55 2.27 17.05 34.81
CA MET A 55 1.86 16.91 36.21
C MET A 55 3.02 17.08 37.20
N VAL A 56 4.25 16.73 36.81
CA VAL A 56 5.42 16.79 37.71
C VAL A 56 6.09 18.16 37.72
N ILE A 57 6.11 18.85 36.57
CA ILE A 57 6.77 20.14 36.39
C ILE A 57 5.69 21.23 36.32
N GLU A 58 5.39 21.84 37.46
CA GLU A 58 4.29 22.82 37.56
C GLU A 58 4.59 24.11 36.77
N ASP A 59 5.84 24.58 36.79
CA ASP A 59 6.26 25.80 36.10
C ASP A 59 6.12 25.64 34.58
N LYS A 60 5.37 26.58 33.97
CA LYS A 60 5.07 26.53 32.54
C LYS A 60 6.27 26.91 31.68
N THR A 61 7.14 27.79 32.16
CA THR A 61 8.33 28.27 31.45
C THR A 61 9.40 27.18 31.42
N GLU A 62 9.64 26.51 32.55
CA GLU A 62 10.57 25.37 32.64
C GLU A 62 10.12 24.21 31.75
N ARG A 63 8.81 23.89 31.76
CA ARG A 63 8.23 22.90 30.83
C ARG A 63 8.48 23.25 29.37
N GLN A 64 8.23 24.50 29.00
CA GLN A 64 8.41 24.95 27.64
C GLN A 64 9.88 24.84 27.21
N GLN A 65 10.82 25.23 28.06
CA GLN A 65 12.25 25.06 27.79
C GLN A 65 12.66 23.60 27.57
N ILE A 66 12.10 22.66 28.35
CA ILE A 66 12.39 21.23 28.18
C ILE A 66 11.83 20.71 26.84
N PHE A 67 10.59 21.09 26.49
CA PHE A 67 9.97 20.66 25.25
C PHE A 67 10.57 21.30 24.00
N GLU A 68 11.17 22.49 24.12
CA GLU A 68 11.90 23.17 23.03
C GLU A 68 13.37 22.72 22.92
N GLY A 69 13.93 22.07 23.95
CA GLY A 69 15.31 21.58 23.99
C GLY A 69 15.51 20.16 23.42
N ASP A 70 16.73 19.62 23.60
CA ASP A 70 17.15 18.31 23.07
C ASP A 70 16.28 17.15 23.59
N LEU A 71 15.85 17.20 24.86
CA LEU A 71 14.97 16.18 25.42
C LEU A 71 13.58 16.24 24.77
N GLY A 72 13.06 17.44 24.51
CA GLY A 72 11.82 17.65 23.77
C GLY A 72 11.89 17.02 22.37
N PHE A 73 13.02 17.18 21.67
CA PHE A 73 13.26 16.53 20.39
C PHE A 73 13.25 15.00 20.51
N ILE A 74 13.99 14.42 21.48
CA ILE A 74 14.02 12.96 21.72
C ILE A 74 12.62 12.42 22.03
N LEU A 75 11.87 13.09 22.90
CA LEU A 75 10.50 12.71 23.24
C LEU A 75 9.59 12.81 22.02
N SER A 76 9.66 13.89 21.25
CA SER A 76 8.86 14.04 20.02
C SER A 76 9.14 12.97 18.96
N SER A 77 10.36 12.40 18.98
CA SER A 77 10.77 11.31 18.10
C SER A 77 10.50 9.92 18.69
N THR A 78 10.08 9.84 19.96
CA THR A 78 9.77 8.58 20.65
C THR A 78 8.40 8.06 20.20
N GLN A 79 8.37 6.85 19.67
CA GLN A 79 7.13 6.19 19.24
C GLN A 79 6.40 5.55 20.42
N GLU A 80 7.16 4.90 21.29
CA GLU A 80 6.67 4.31 22.53
C GLU A 80 7.79 4.12 23.54
N ALA A 81 7.42 4.12 24.82
CA ALA A 81 8.29 3.80 25.93
C ALA A 81 7.71 2.64 26.75
N VAL A 82 8.55 1.72 27.19
CA VAL A 82 8.19 0.56 27.99
C VAL A 82 8.77 0.74 29.38
N VAL A 83 7.92 0.65 30.39
CA VAL A 83 8.31 0.78 31.80
C VAL A 83 8.42 -0.60 32.41
N ILE A 84 9.62 -0.98 32.87
CA ILE A 84 9.88 -2.16 33.70
C ILE A 84 10.75 -1.69 34.87
N PRO A 85 10.17 -1.38 36.06
CA PRO A 85 10.90 -0.75 37.15
C PRO A 85 12.19 -1.50 37.52
N PRO A 86 13.32 -0.78 37.77
CA PRO A 86 13.45 0.68 37.80
C PRO A 86 13.69 1.35 36.42
N ASN A 87 13.60 0.61 35.32
CA ASN A 87 14.01 1.06 34.00
C ASN A 87 12.84 1.52 33.12
N VAL A 88 13.12 2.48 32.23
CA VAL A 88 12.24 2.90 31.15
C VAL A 88 13.01 2.77 29.83
N ALA A 89 12.52 1.94 28.91
CA ALA A 89 13.10 1.72 27.60
C ALA A 89 12.33 2.51 26.53
N PHE A 90 13.02 3.27 25.69
CA PHE A 90 12.46 4.14 24.65
C PHE A 90 12.74 3.55 23.27
N ALA A 91 11.71 3.46 22.43
CA ALA A 91 11.86 3.26 20.99
C ALA A 91 11.81 4.62 20.30
N ILE A 92 12.97 5.11 19.89
CA ILE A 92 13.17 6.44 19.32
C ILE A 92 13.33 6.28 17.81
N ARG A 93 12.61 7.11 17.05
CA ARG A 93 12.65 7.13 15.59
C ARG A 93 13.01 8.53 15.10
N PRO A 94 14.31 8.88 15.03
CA PRO A 94 14.73 10.24 14.68
C PRO A 94 14.38 10.63 13.23
N SER A 95 14.31 9.65 12.34
CA SER A 95 13.95 9.84 10.94
C SER A 95 13.36 8.55 10.35
N PRO A 96 12.64 8.62 9.23
CA PRO A 96 12.05 7.44 8.61
C PRO A 96 13.07 6.35 8.30
N GLY A 97 12.77 5.14 8.78
CA GLY A 97 13.62 3.94 8.65
C GLY A 97 14.73 3.81 9.69
N ASN A 98 14.99 4.84 10.50
CA ASN A 98 16.07 4.84 11.48
C ASN A 98 15.48 4.74 12.89
N TRP A 99 15.81 3.65 13.58
CA TRP A 99 15.37 3.36 14.94
C TRP A 99 16.57 3.26 15.88
N GLU A 100 16.42 3.84 17.06
CA GLU A 100 17.35 3.72 18.17
C GLU A 100 16.59 3.30 19.42
N PHE A 101 17.17 2.40 20.21
CA PHE A 101 16.57 1.90 21.43
C PHE A 101 17.47 2.25 22.61
N VAL A 102 16.88 2.87 23.62
CA VAL A 102 17.63 3.39 24.77
C VAL A 102 16.91 3.01 26.05
N LYS A 103 17.65 2.52 27.04
CA LYS A 103 17.16 2.20 28.39
C LYS A 103 17.68 3.25 29.37
N VAL A 104 16.80 3.78 30.20
CA VAL A 104 17.13 4.76 31.24
C VAL A 104 16.70 4.25 32.61
N SER A 105 17.61 4.30 33.58
CA SER A 105 17.32 3.96 34.98
C SER A 105 16.67 5.15 35.70
N ALA A 106 15.53 4.92 36.36
CA ALA A 106 14.87 5.95 37.14
C ALA A 106 15.64 6.34 38.42
N ASP A 107 16.52 5.46 38.92
CA ASP A 107 17.23 5.65 40.18
C ASP A 107 18.33 6.72 40.07
N ASP A 108 19.12 6.66 38.99
CA ASP A 108 20.32 7.49 38.80
C ASP A 108 20.34 8.29 37.49
N LEU A 109 19.38 8.03 36.59
CA LEU A 109 19.30 8.56 35.21
C LEU A 109 20.46 8.12 34.30
N SER A 110 21.07 6.97 34.60
CA SER A 110 21.99 6.33 33.67
C SER A 110 21.26 5.90 32.39
N VAL A 111 21.94 6.04 31.26
CA VAL A 111 21.41 5.80 29.92
C VAL A 111 22.27 4.74 29.25
N GLU A 112 21.64 3.73 28.67
CA GLU A 112 22.27 2.61 27.97
C GLU A 112 21.60 2.41 26.61
N GLY A 113 22.38 2.39 25.53
CA GLY A 113 21.88 1.96 24.22
C GLY A 113 21.66 0.46 24.22
N ILE A 114 20.48 0.01 23.77
CA ILE A 114 20.09 -1.40 23.75
C ILE A 114 19.77 -1.85 22.32
N THR A 115 19.74 -3.15 22.07
CA THR A 115 19.38 -3.70 20.76
C THR A 115 17.86 -3.73 20.57
N SER A 116 17.40 -3.96 19.32
CA SER A 116 15.97 -4.23 19.06
C SER A 116 15.48 -5.47 19.83
N THR A 117 16.30 -6.51 19.91
CA THR A 117 16.02 -7.71 20.71
C THR A 117 15.79 -7.38 22.18
N ASP A 118 16.69 -6.60 22.79
CA ASP A 118 16.57 -6.21 24.21
C ASP A 118 15.31 -5.38 24.44
N TYR A 119 15.00 -4.46 23.53
CA TYR A 119 13.77 -3.66 23.59
C TYR A 119 12.52 -4.53 23.50
N LEU A 120 12.48 -5.50 22.57
CA LEU A 120 11.36 -6.43 22.44
C LEU A 120 11.18 -7.28 23.70
N LYS A 121 12.28 -7.79 24.30
CA LYS A 121 12.23 -8.50 25.59
C LYS A 121 11.65 -7.62 26.70
N PHE A 122 12.06 -6.34 26.76
CA PHE A 122 11.46 -5.36 27.67
C PHE A 122 9.95 -5.22 27.47
N LYS A 123 9.51 -5.09 26.21
CA LYS A 123 8.09 -4.98 25.85
C LYS A 123 7.32 -6.24 26.23
N GLU A 124 7.91 -7.42 26.00
CA GLU A 124 7.35 -8.72 26.39
C GLU A 124 7.17 -8.84 27.90
N MET A 125 8.08 -8.32 28.74
CA MET A 125 7.96 -8.40 30.21
C MET A 125 6.68 -7.74 30.78
N VAL A 126 6.03 -6.86 30.02
CA VAL A 126 4.72 -6.28 30.39
C VAL A 126 3.60 -7.30 30.24
N ILE A 127 3.71 -8.23 29.28
CA ILE A 127 2.63 -9.15 28.87
C ILE A 127 2.92 -10.59 29.30
N ASP A 128 4.12 -11.09 29.02
CA ASP A 128 4.56 -12.48 29.25
C ASP A 128 6.02 -12.50 29.74
N GLU A 129 6.22 -12.43 31.05
CA GLU A 129 7.54 -12.41 31.68
C GLU A 129 8.33 -13.70 31.46
N ASN A 130 7.64 -14.84 31.35
CA ASN A 130 8.29 -16.13 31.12
C ASN A 130 8.89 -16.16 29.72
N TRP A 131 8.11 -15.76 28.70
CA TRP A 131 8.61 -15.65 27.34
C TRP A 131 9.77 -14.66 27.24
N ALA A 132 9.66 -13.49 27.86
CA ALA A 132 10.71 -12.46 27.83
C ALA A 132 12.07 -12.95 28.34
N LYS A 133 12.06 -13.89 29.30
CA LYS A 133 13.27 -14.46 29.93
C LYS A 133 13.69 -15.81 29.33
N ASP A 134 12.93 -16.35 28.39
CA ASP A 134 13.28 -17.63 27.76
C ASP A 134 14.45 -17.45 26.79
N GLU A 135 15.58 -18.08 27.11
CA GLU A 135 16.78 -18.10 26.28
C GLU A 135 16.60 -18.91 24.99
N ASN A 136 15.59 -19.79 24.92
CA ASN A 136 15.27 -20.61 23.75
C ASN A 136 14.16 -20.02 22.88
N ALA A 137 13.59 -18.87 23.26
CA ALA A 137 12.56 -18.22 22.47
C ALA A 137 13.09 -17.85 21.08
N LEU A 138 12.34 -18.24 20.04
CA LEU A 138 12.76 -18.09 18.65
C LEU A 138 12.92 -16.62 18.25
N GLU A 139 14.14 -16.24 17.86
CA GLU A 139 14.44 -14.94 17.24
C GLU A 139 14.62 -15.11 15.72
N VAL A 140 13.88 -14.31 14.95
CA VAL A 140 13.86 -14.33 13.49
C VAL A 140 14.56 -13.09 12.95
N ASP A 141 15.68 -13.32 12.28
CA ASP A 141 16.55 -12.28 11.70
C ASP A 141 16.75 -12.53 10.20
N PHE A 142 15.94 -11.85 9.38
CA PHE A 142 16.14 -11.86 7.93
C PHE A 142 17.27 -10.93 7.48
N GLY A 143 17.64 -9.95 8.30
CA GLY A 143 18.72 -8.99 8.01
C GLY A 143 20.09 -9.66 7.94
N ALA A 144 20.28 -10.76 8.66
CA ALA A 144 21.48 -11.62 8.56
C ALA A 144 21.71 -12.17 7.13
N PHE A 145 20.67 -12.20 6.29
CA PHE A 145 20.75 -12.70 4.91
C PHE A 145 20.65 -11.59 3.85
N ASP A 146 20.62 -10.32 4.26
CA ASP A 146 20.59 -9.21 3.30
C ASP A 146 21.93 -9.10 2.56
N PHE A 147 21.87 -8.63 1.31
CA PHE A 147 23.07 -8.42 0.52
C PHE A 147 24.00 -7.41 1.20
N SER A 148 25.31 -7.66 1.15
CA SER A 148 26.36 -6.72 1.56
C SER A 148 26.51 -5.55 0.57
N MET A 149 25.40 -4.88 0.27
CA MET A 149 25.40 -3.69 -0.58
C MET A 149 25.53 -2.43 0.29
N PRO A 150 26.21 -1.38 -0.20
CA PRO A 150 26.19 -0.06 0.41
C PRO A 150 24.74 0.40 0.60
N LYS A 151 24.26 0.43 1.83
CA LYS A 151 22.93 0.94 2.16
C LYS A 151 22.97 2.47 2.11
N PHE A 152 22.07 3.10 1.36
CA PHE A 152 21.84 4.54 1.56
C PHE A 152 20.99 4.68 2.81
N ASN A 153 21.54 5.33 3.83
CA ASN A 153 20.83 5.62 5.08
C ASN A 153 20.04 6.95 4.99
N VAL A 154 19.70 7.39 3.77
CA VAL A 154 19.00 8.65 3.54
C VAL A 154 17.53 8.35 3.30
N SER A 155 16.64 8.84 4.17
CA SER A 155 15.20 8.56 4.09
C SER A 155 14.58 8.93 2.74
N SER A 156 15.14 9.90 2.01
CA SER A 156 14.65 10.31 0.69
C SER A 156 14.87 9.28 -0.44
N SER A 157 15.68 8.24 -0.23
CA SER A 157 15.88 7.17 -1.23
C SER A 157 14.91 6.00 -1.09
N ILE A 158 14.14 5.94 0.01
CA ILE A 158 13.19 4.86 0.26
C ILE A 158 12.12 4.84 -0.85
N GLY A 159 11.79 3.64 -1.35
CA GLY A 159 10.81 3.47 -2.43
C GLY A 159 11.32 3.77 -3.84
N ASN A 160 12.61 4.05 -4.01
CA ASN A 160 13.26 4.25 -5.32
C ASN A 160 14.26 3.11 -5.65
N GLY A 161 13.83 1.87 -5.38
CA GLY A 161 14.65 0.67 -5.49
C GLY A 161 15.21 0.41 -6.89
N LEU A 162 14.39 0.59 -7.93
CA LEU A 162 14.79 0.33 -9.31
C LEU A 162 16.01 1.15 -9.72
N ASN A 163 15.99 2.46 -9.42
CA ASN A 163 17.11 3.35 -9.74
C ASN A 163 18.40 2.92 -9.02
N PHE A 164 18.27 2.44 -7.78
CA PHE A 164 19.40 1.91 -7.02
C PHE A 164 19.92 0.63 -7.67
N VAL A 165 19.06 -0.36 -7.91
CA VAL A 165 19.43 -1.63 -8.57
C VAL A 165 20.13 -1.36 -9.91
N SER A 166 19.61 -0.44 -10.73
CA SER A 166 20.25 -0.01 -11.98
C SER A 166 21.67 0.51 -11.76
N LYS A 167 21.91 1.34 -10.75
CA LYS A 167 23.27 1.84 -10.39
C LYS A 167 24.22 0.72 -9.97
N PHE A 168 23.76 -0.28 -9.23
CA PHE A 168 24.61 -1.42 -8.85
C PHE A 168 24.92 -2.32 -10.03
N ILE A 169 23.92 -2.60 -10.86
CA ILE A 169 24.12 -3.34 -12.10
C ILE A 169 25.17 -2.62 -12.95
N THR A 170 25.00 -1.33 -13.23
CA THR A 170 25.93 -0.59 -14.08
C THR A 170 27.33 -0.52 -13.49
N SER A 171 27.45 -0.34 -12.17
CA SER A 171 28.75 -0.38 -11.49
C SER A 171 29.43 -1.75 -11.64
N LYS A 172 28.67 -2.85 -11.60
CA LYS A 172 29.21 -4.21 -11.77
C LYS A 172 29.62 -4.51 -13.20
N LEU A 173 28.90 -3.96 -14.18
CA LEU A 173 29.21 -4.11 -15.60
C LEU A 173 30.33 -3.15 -16.08
N SER A 174 30.65 -2.12 -15.30
CA SER A 174 31.70 -1.13 -15.64
C SER A 174 33.11 -1.71 -15.60
N GLY A 175 34.04 -1.07 -16.34
CA GLY A 175 35.44 -1.46 -16.39
C GLY A 175 35.78 -2.25 -17.64
N ARG A 176 36.22 -3.51 -17.50
CA ARG A 176 36.63 -4.33 -18.64
C ARG A 176 35.41 -4.91 -19.36
N VAL A 177 35.52 -5.14 -20.67
CA VAL A 177 34.38 -5.62 -21.48
C VAL A 177 33.85 -6.97 -20.99
N GLU A 178 34.71 -7.82 -20.41
CA GLU A 178 34.33 -9.13 -19.85
C GLU A 178 33.39 -9.01 -18.65
N ASN A 179 33.36 -7.86 -17.96
CA ASN A 179 32.42 -7.62 -16.88
C ASN A 179 30.96 -7.57 -17.38
N ALA A 180 30.75 -7.32 -18.67
CA ALA A 180 29.45 -7.36 -19.30
C ALA A 180 28.99 -8.77 -19.72
N GLN A 181 29.82 -9.80 -19.55
CA GLN A 181 29.48 -11.17 -19.93
C GLN A 181 28.16 -11.67 -19.32
N PRO A 182 27.82 -11.40 -18.04
CA PRO A 182 26.53 -11.82 -17.49
C PRO A 182 25.32 -11.24 -18.24
N LEU A 183 25.43 -10.05 -18.83
CA LEU A 183 24.39 -9.47 -19.68
C LEU A 183 24.28 -10.22 -21.01
N VAL A 184 25.40 -10.62 -21.60
CA VAL A 184 25.42 -11.46 -22.82
C VAL A 184 24.79 -12.81 -22.56
N ASP A 185 25.17 -13.47 -21.46
CA ASP A 185 24.62 -14.76 -21.06
C ASP A 185 23.10 -14.66 -20.81
N TYR A 186 22.64 -13.53 -20.27
CA TYR A 186 21.22 -13.24 -20.11
C TYR A 186 20.51 -13.12 -21.46
N LEU A 187 21.06 -12.35 -22.40
CA LEU A 187 20.47 -12.15 -23.73
C LEU A 187 20.46 -13.45 -24.56
N LEU A 188 21.52 -14.27 -24.48
CA LEU A 188 21.59 -15.59 -25.13
C LEU A 188 20.53 -16.57 -24.63
N ALA A 189 20.14 -16.44 -23.36
CA ALA A 189 19.15 -17.30 -22.73
C ALA A 189 17.71 -16.92 -23.08
N LEU A 190 17.48 -15.78 -23.72
CA LEU A 190 16.14 -15.34 -24.11
C LEU A 190 15.59 -16.21 -25.25
N GLU A 191 14.44 -16.82 -25.00
CA GLU A 191 13.69 -17.59 -25.98
C GLU A 191 12.19 -17.47 -25.71
N TYR A 192 11.39 -17.64 -26.75
CA TYR A 192 9.93 -17.74 -26.64
C TYR A 192 9.44 -18.88 -27.51
N GLN A 193 8.74 -19.85 -26.91
CA GLN A 193 8.22 -21.05 -27.60
C GLN A 193 9.28 -21.79 -28.44
N GLY A 194 10.54 -21.81 -27.98
CA GLY A 194 11.66 -22.45 -28.66
C GLY A 194 12.33 -21.61 -29.76
N GLU A 195 11.80 -20.42 -30.08
CA GLU A 195 12.50 -19.44 -30.92
C GLU A 195 13.45 -18.59 -30.07
N LYS A 196 14.72 -18.50 -30.49
CA LYS A 196 15.70 -17.60 -29.87
C LYS A 196 15.32 -16.14 -30.09
N LEU A 197 15.54 -15.31 -29.08
CA LEU A 197 15.34 -13.87 -29.12
C LEU A 197 16.66 -13.13 -28.93
N MET A 198 16.73 -11.90 -29.40
CA MET A 198 17.87 -11.00 -29.28
C MET A 198 19.14 -11.49 -29.99
N ILE A 199 19.89 -12.44 -29.39
CA ILE A 199 21.17 -12.90 -29.91
C ILE A 199 21.26 -14.42 -29.91
N ASN A 200 22.11 -14.97 -30.79
CA ASN A 200 22.43 -16.40 -30.84
C ASN A 200 23.91 -16.66 -30.50
N GLU A 201 24.31 -17.94 -30.51
CA GLU A 201 25.64 -18.43 -30.11
C GLU A 201 26.82 -17.80 -30.88
N THR A 202 26.56 -17.17 -32.02
CA THR A 202 27.57 -16.39 -32.76
C THR A 202 28.10 -15.22 -31.91
N LEU A 203 27.25 -14.62 -31.07
CA LEU A 203 27.56 -13.46 -30.22
C LEU A 203 27.73 -13.83 -28.74
N ASN A 204 28.43 -14.93 -28.48
CA ASN A 204 28.55 -15.49 -27.13
C ASN A 204 29.55 -14.82 -26.17
N THR A 205 30.21 -13.75 -26.59
CA THR A 205 31.09 -12.97 -25.70
C THR A 205 30.80 -11.49 -25.78
N ALA A 206 31.05 -10.77 -24.69
CA ALA A 206 30.87 -9.31 -24.64
C ALA A 206 31.65 -8.58 -25.74
N ALA A 207 32.87 -9.02 -26.05
CA ALA A 207 33.67 -8.44 -27.13
C ALA A 207 33.04 -8.68 -28.52
N LYS A 208 32.54 -9.88 -28.80
CA LYS A 208 31.87 -10.19 -30.06
C LYS A 208 30.59 -9.38 -30.24
N LEU A 209 29.78 -9.31 -29.18
CA LEU A 209 28.55 -8.52 -29.19
C LEU A 209 28.83 -7.04 -29.42
N GLN A 210 29.81 -6.46 -28.72
CA GLN A 210 30.19 -5.06 -28.90
C GLN A 210 30.58 -4.75 -30.35
N MET A 211 31.40 -5.60 -30.98
CA MET A 211 31.78 -5.41 -32.39
C MET A 211 30.60 -5.54 -33.34
N ALA A 212 29.73 -6.52 -33.12
CA ALA A 212 28.55 -6.74 -33.96
C ALA A 212 27.56 -5.57 -33.87
N LEU A 213 27.38 -4.96 -32.69
CA LEU A 213 26.51 -3.80 -32.50
C LEU A 213 26.99 -2.59 -33.31
N ILE A 214 28.30 -2.34 -33.36
CA ILE A 214 28.90 -1.24 -34.15
C ILE A 214 28.61 -1.46 -35.65
N ILE A 215 28.82 -2.67 -36.15
CA ILE A 215 28.56 -3.01 -37.56
C ILE A 215 27.07 -2.86 -37.89
N ALA A 216 26.19 -3.34 -37.01
CA ALA A 216 24.75 -3.24 -37.18
C ALA A 216 24.26 -1.78 -37.18
N GLU A 217 24.80 -0.92 -36.30
CA GLU A 217 24.44 0.50 -36.26
C GLU A 217 24.82 1.25 -37.54
N VAL A 218 26.00 1.00 -38.10
CA VAL A 218 26.42 1.56 -39.39
C VAL A 218 25.46 1.11 -40.49
N SER A 219 25.16 -0.19 -40.55
CA SER A 219 24.30 -0.72 -41.60
C SER A 219 22.84 -0.26 -41.51
N LEU A 220 22.31 -0.05 -40.30
CA LEU A 220 20.97 0.52 -40.10
C LEU A 220 20.90 2.01 -40.45
N SER A 221 22.03 2.72 -40.39
CA SER A 221 22.08 4.15 -40.73
C SER A 221 21.90 4.40 -42.23
N GLU A 222 22.10 3.39 -43.06
CA GLU A 222 21.90 3.43 -44.52
C GLU A 222 20.44 3.18 -44.92
N LEU A 223 19.60 2.68 -44.00
CA LEU A 223 18.21 2.35 -44.25
C LEU A 223 17.25 3.48 -43.84
N PRO A 224 16.14 3.70 -44.57
CA PRO A 224 15.03 4.50 -44.10
C PRO A 224 14.50 4.00 -42.75
N LYS A 225 14.15 4.90 -41.83
CA LYS A 225 13.75 4.55 -40.45
C LYS A 225 12.54 3.62 -40.38
N ASP A 226 11.63 3.73 -41.34
CA ASP A 226 10.40 2.96 -41.48
C ASP A 226 10.59 1.60 -42.17
N THR A 227 11.81 1.25 -42.59
CA THR A 227 12.12 -0.05 -43.21
C THR A 227 11.74 -1.20 -42.26
N PRO A 228 10.83 -2.12 -42.65
CA PRO A 228 10.43 -3.24 -41.78
C PRO A 228 11.57 -4.21 -41.49
N TYR A 229 11.62 -4.78 -40.28
CA TYR A 229 12.66 -5.73 -39.86
C TYR A 229 12.87 -6.90 -40.85
N GLN A 230 11.78 -7.43 -41.42
CA GLN A 230 11.80 -8.55 -42.35
C GLN A 230 12.64 -8.29 -43.61
N ARG A 231 12.88 -7.02 -43.96
CA ARG A 231 13.70 -6.64 -45.13
C ARG A 231 15.20 -6.88 -44.91
N PHE A 232 15.66 -6.91 -43.66
CA PHE A 232 17.08 -7.07 -43.31
C PHE A 232 17.34 -8.18 -42.28
N GLU A 233 16.31 -8.92 -41.90
CA GLU A 233 16.36 -10.04 -40.93
C GLU A 233 17.43 -11.08 -41.27
N LEU A 234 17.49 -11.57 -42.51
CA LEU A 234 18.44 -12.61 -42.91
C LEU A 234 19.90 -12.18 -42.65
N ARG A 235 20.26 -10.96 -43.05
CA ARG A 235 21.59 -10.40 -42.84
C ARG A 235 21.90 -10.23 -41.35
N PHE A 236 20.92 -9.79 -40.56
CA PHE A 236 21.08 -9.64 -39.12
C PHE A 236 21.30 -10.98 -38.43
N LYS A 237 20.57 -12.00 -38.86
CA LYS A 237 20.70 -13.37 -38.35
C LYS A 237 22.08 -13.97 -38.63
N GLU A 238 22.66 -13.71 -39.80
CA GLU A 238 24.04 -14.09 -40.14
C GLU A 238 25.07 -13.44 -39.19
N TRP A 239 24.81 -12.22 -38.72
CA TRP A 239 25.64 -11.53 -37.72
C TRP A 239 25.35 -11.95 -36.28
N GLY A 240 24.37 -12.83 -36.07
CA GLY A 240 23.99 -13.36 -34.77
C GLY A 240 22.87 -12.62 -34.05
N PHE A 241 22.18 -11.70 -34.73
CA PHE A 241 21.00 -10.99 -34.20
C PHE A 241 19.72 -11.73 -34.60
N GLU A 242 18.97 -12.20 -33.61
CA GLU A 242 17.63 -12.78 -33.79
C GLU A 242 16.55 -11.69 -33.67
N LYS A 243 15.27 -12.07 -33.70
CA LYS A 243 14.13 -11.13 -33.55
C LYS A 243 14.09 -10.50 -32.16
N GLY A 244 13.35 -9.39 -32.02
CA GLY A 244 13.10 -8.72 -30.74
C GLY A 244 13.82 -7.39 -30.52
N TRP A 245 14.53 -6.88 -31.52
CA TRP A 245 15.21 -5.57 -31.44
C TRP A 245 14.33 -4.38 -31.83
N GLY A 246 13.28 -4.63 -32.63
CA GLY A 246 12.47 -3.58 -33.21
C GLY A 246 11.66 -4.06 -34.43
N ASP A 247 10.53 -3.41 -34.68
CA ASP A 247 9.68 -3.64 -35.85
C ASP A 247 10.21 -2.98 -37.14
N THR A 248 10.93 -1.87 -36.98
CA THR A 248 11.50 -1.07 -38.06
C THR A 248 12.99 -0.81 -37.84
N ALA A 249 13.72 -0.46 -38.89
CA ALA A 249 15.14 -0.09 -38.81
C ALA A 249 15.40 1.03 -37.79
N GLY A 250 14.47 1.99 -37.65
CA GLY A 250 14.54 3.04 -36.63
C GLY A 250 14.50 2.49 -35.22
N THR A 251 13.51 1.64 -34.91
CA THR A 251 13.37 1.02 -33.59
C THR A 251 14.57 0.12 -33.25
N VAL A 252 15.00 -0.71 -34.21
CA VAL A 252 16.17 -1.59 -34.07
C VAL A 252 17.42 -0.78 -33.77
N LYS A 253 17.64 0.31 -34.52
CA LYS A 253 18.80 1.19 -34.35
C LYS A 253 18.84 1.78 -32.95
N GLU A 254 17.70 2.24 -32.44
CA GLU A 254 17.62 2.78 -31.09
C GLU A 254 17.92 1.73 -30.01
N THR A 255 17.42 0.50 -30.16
CA THR A 255 17.67 -0.59 -29.21
C THR A 255 19.14 -1.01 -29.23
N ILE A 256 19.74 -1.16 -30.42
CA ILE A 256 21.16 -1.45 -30.61
C ILE A 256 22.03 -0.35 -30.01
N ARG A 257 21.69 0.91 -30.28
CA ARG A 257 22.42 2.05 -29.71
C ARG A 257 22.38 2.05 -28.19
N SER A 258 21.22 1.82 -27.59
CA SER A 258 21.11 1.74 -26.12
C SER A 258 21.96 0.63 -25.52
N LEU A 259 22.02 -0.56 -26.13
CA LEU A 259 22.91 -1.62 -25.66
C LEU A 259 24.39 -1.30 -25.89
N SER A 260 24.72 -0.71 -27.04
CA SER A 260 26.07 -0.29 -27.38
C SER A 260 26.61 0.72 -26.36
N GLU A 261 25.80 1.73 -26.00
CA GLU A 261 26.12 2.70 -24.94
C GLU A 261 26.31 1.99 -23.59
N VAL A 262 25.43 1.04 -23.22
CA VAL A 262 25.58 0.24 -21.99
C VAL A 262 26.89 -0.55 -21.96
N LEU A 263 27.33 -1.15 -23.07
CA LEU A 263 28.58 -1.93 -23.11
C LEU A 263 29.84 -1.05 -23.12
N GLN A 264 29.76 0.17 -23.66
CA GLN A 264 30.90 1.09 -23.74
C GLN A 264 31.05 1.95 -22.48
N ALA A 265 29.95 2.47 -21.96
CA ALA A 265 29.88 3.33 -20.80
C ALA A 265 28.57 3.06 -20.02
N PRO A 266 28.52 1.99 -19.20
CA PRO A 266 27.30 1.62 -18.48
C PRO A 266 26.80 2.75 -17.59
N ASP A 267 25.56 3.19 -17.81
CA ASP A 267 24.85 4.14 -16.97
C ASP A 267 23.41 3.69 -16.66
N PRO A 268 22.83 4.11 -15.53
CA PRO A 268 21.50 3.64 -15.11
C PRO A 268 20.39 4.00 -16.09
N VAL A 269 20.48 5.15 -16.76
CA VAL A 269 19.42 5.66 -17.64
C VAL A 269 19.35 4.82 -18.91
N ASN A 270 20.49 4.57 -19.55
CA ASN A 270 20.53 3.72 -20.73
C ASN A 270 20.28 2.25 -20.40
N MET A 271 20.68 1.79 -19.21
CA MET A 271 20.36 0.44 -18.75
C MET A 271 18.84 0.26 -18.62
N GLU A 272 18.15 1.17 -17.95
CA GLU A 272 16.69 1.16 -17.83
C GLU A 272 16.00 1.27 -19.19
N LYS A 273 16.49 2.16 -20.06
CA LYS A 273 15.98 2.32 -21.43
C LYS A 273 16.12 1.03 -22.24
N PHE A 274 17.26 0.35 -22.17
CA PHE A 274 17.47 -0.93 -22.84
C PHE A 274 16.53 -2.02 -22.30
N PHE A 275 16.47 -2.22 -20.98
CA PHE A 275 15.60 -3.22 -20.37
C PHE A 275 14.11 -2.95 -20.62
N SER A 276 13.70 -1.69 -20.78
CA SER A 276 12.32 -1.34 -21.13
C SER A 276 11.89 -1.84 -22.52
N ARG A 277 12.86 -2.14 -23.39
CA ARG A 277 12.66 -2.62 -24.76
C ARG A 277 12.87 -4.12 -24.91
N LEU A 278 13.39 -4.81 -23.90
CA LEU A 278 13.65 -6.23 -24.00
C LEU A 278 12.33 -7.03 -23.98
N PRO A 279 12.10 -7.94 -24.95
CA PRO A 279 10.91 -8.77 -25.00
C PRO A 279 11.06 -9.96 -24.04
N ILE A 280 10.93 -9.69 -22.73
CA ILE A 280 11.11 -10.68 -21.65
C ILE A 280 9.78 -11.13 -21.07
N ILE A 281 8.82 -10.21 -20.94
CA ILE A 281 7.54 -10.46 -20.26
C ILE A 281 6.44 -10.59 -21.30
N PHE A 282 5.80 -11.75 -21.35
CA PHE A 282 4.64 -12.04 -22.18
C PHE A 282 3.49 -12.61 -21.34
N ASN A 283 3.82 -13.48 -20.40
CA ASN A 283 2.92 -14.22 -19.54
C ASN A 283 3.00 -13.69 -18.10
N VAL A 284 1.92 -13.08 -17.61
CA VAL A 284 1.83 -12.53 -16.25
C VAL A 284 0.77 -13.26 -15.44
N VAL A 285 1.09 -13.64 -14.21
CA VAL A 285 0.15 -14.22 -13.26
C VAL A 285 -0.02 -13.29 -12.06
N ILE A 286 -1.27 -13.00 -11.70
CA ILE A 286 -1.62 -12.11 -10.59
C ILE A 286 -2.46 -12.91 -9.60
N PHE A 287 -2.02 -13.03 -8.34
CA PHE A 287 -2.76 -13.76 -7.31
C PHE A 287 -3.61 -12.82 -6.45
N SER A 288 -4.90 -13.14 -6.32
CA SER A 288 -5.85 -12.49 -5.40
C SER A 288 -6.90 -13.50 -4.89
N PRO A 289 -6.53 -14.43 -3.98
CA PRO A 289 -7.39 -15.57 -3.62
C PRO A 289 -8.69 -15.22 -2.87
N HIS A 290 -8.63 -14.32 -1.87
CA HIS A 290 -9.80 -13.97 -1.06
C HIS A 290 -10.85 -13.12 -1.79
N GLY A 291 -12.02 -12.99 -1.16
CA GLY A 291 -13.12 -12.15 -1.64
C GLY A 291 -13.89 -12.75 -2.82
N PHE A 292 -14.89 -12.01 -3.29
CA PHE A 292 -15.65 -12.32 -4.49
C PHE A 292 -15.01 -11.59 -5.68
N PHE A 293 -13.95 -12.15 -6.24
CA PHE A 293 -13.28 -11.51 -7.37
C PHE A 293 -14.09 -11.70 -8.67
N GLY A 294 -14.59 -10.59 -9.22
CA GLY A 294 -15.39 -10.56 -10.44
C GLY A 294 -15.57 -9.14 -10.98
N GLN A 295 -16.23 -9.01 -12.13
CA GLN A 295 -16.36 -7.72 -12.85
C GLN A 295 -17.72 -7.04 -12.69
N SER A 296 -18.72 -7.75 -12.16
CA SER A 296 -20.10 -7.27 -11.97
C SER A 296 -20.68 -7.85 -10.68
N ASP A 297 -21.51 -7.06 -9.99
CA ASP A 297 -22.30 -7.51 -8.83
C ASP A 297 -21.49 -8.03 -7.63
N VAL A 298 -20.19 -7.68 -7.56
CA VAL A 298 -19.29 -8.14 -6.48
C VAL A 298 -18.87 -7.03 -5.50
N LEU A 299 -18.82 -5.76 -5.94
CA LEU A 299 -18.33 -4.67 -5.10
C LEU A 299 -19.27 -4.44 -3.92
N GLY A 300 -18.70 -4.42 -2.70
CA GLY A 300 -19.46 -4.31 -1.46
C GLY A 300 -19.80 -5.66 -0.80
N LEU A 301 -19.56 -6.79 -1.48
CA LEU A 301 -19.56 -8.09 -0.81
C LEU A 301 -18.40 -8.21 0.18
N PRO A 302 -18.48 -9.12 1.18
CA PRO A 302 -17.41 -9.34 2.15
C PRO A 302 -16.04 -9.52 1.48
N ASP A 303 -15.02 -8.86 2.03
CA ASP A 303 -13.64 -8.85 1.53
C ASP A 303 -13.46 -8.41 0.07
N THR A 304 -14.46 -7.72 -0.50
CA THR A 304 -14.47 -7.33 -1.92
C THR A 304 -14.58 -5.82 -2.06
N GLY A 305 -13.48 -5.17 -2.48
CA GLY A 305 -13.41 -3.72 -2.55
C GLY A 305 -12.33 -3.21 -3.50
N GLY A 306 -11.59 -2.18 -3.06
CA GLY A 306 -10.62 -1.46 -3.89
C GLY A 306 -9.54 -2.33 -4.53
N GLN A 307 -9.16 -3.45 -3.91
CA GLN A 307 -8.21 -4.41 -4.49
C GLN A 307 -8.70 -5.00 -5.82
N VAL A 308 -9.99 -5.33 -5.94
CA VAL A 308 -10.55 -5.86 -7.21
C VAL A 308 -10.51 -4.79 -8.30
N VAL A 309 -10.89 -3.56 -7.97
CA VAL A 309 -10.83 -2.43 -8.92
C VAL A 309 -9.40 -2.16 -9.36
N TYR A 310 -8.47 -2.13 -8.41
CA TYR A 310 -7.04 -1.95 -8.66
C TYR A 310 -6.52 -2.99 -9.66
N ILE A 311 -6.78 -4.28 -9.41
CA ILE A 311 -6.25 -5.37 -10.26
C ILE A 311 -6.89 -5.33 -11.64
N LEU A 312 -8.20 -5.09 -11.76
CA LEU A 312 -8.87 -5.00 -13.06
C LEU A 312 -8.32 -3.85 -13.92
N ASP A 313 -8.07 -2.69 -13.32
CA ASP A 313 -7.48 -1.55 -14.03
C ASP A 313 -5.99 -1.77 -14.35
N GLN A 314 -5.25 -2.38 -13.42
CA GLN A 314 -3.86 -2.80 -13.62
C GLN A 314 -3.73 -3.73 -14.83
N VAL A 315 -4.57 -4.76 -14.92
CA VAL A 315 -4.50 -5.76 -16.00
C VAL A 315 -4.76 -5.10 -17.36
N ARG A 316 -5.76 -4.23 -17.47
CA ARG A 316 -6.06 -3.51 -18.73
C ARG A 316 -4.86 -2.69 -19.19
N ALA A 317 -4.27 -1.91 -18.30
CA ALA A 317 -3.13 -1.07 -18.64
C ALA A 317 -1.85 -1.88 -18.93
N MET A 318 -1.62 -2.98 -18.19
CA MET A 318 -0.51 -3.87 -18.45
C MET A 318 -0.64 -4.58 -19.80
N GLU A 319 -1.84 -5.07 -20.17
CA GLU A 319 -2.04 -5.71 -21.47
C GLU A 319 -1.85 -4.71 -22.62
N GLU A 320 -2.37 -3.49 -22.49
CA GLU A 320 -2.18 -2.43 -23.50
C GLU A 320 -0.68 -2.14 -23.71
N GLU A 321 0.08 -1.98 -22.61
CA GLU A 321 1.51 -1.73 -22.67
C GLU A 321 2.29 -2.93 -23.22
N LEU A 322 1.93 -4.16 -22.84
CA LEU A 322 2.55 -5.38 -23.37
C LEU A 322 2.33 -5.51 -24.88
N LEU A 323 1.10 -5.28 -25.36
CA LEU A 323 0.79 -5.30 -26.79
C LEU A 323 1.62 -4.25 -27.56
N LEU A 324 1.78 -3.06 -26.99
CA LEU A 324 2.62 -2.01 -27.56
C LEU A 324 4.09 -2.43 -27.63
N ARG A 325 4.65 -2.96 -26.53
CA ARG A 325 6.03 -3.43 -26.45
C ARG A 325 6.30 -4.56 -27.43
N ILE A 326 5.47 -5.60 -27.44
CA ILE A 326 5.62 -6.75 -28.33
C ILE A 326 5.60 -6.29 -29.79
N LYS A 327 4.62 -5.46 -30.17
CA LYS A 327 4.53 -4.92 -31.53
C LYS A 327 5.77 -4.12 -31.90
N SER A 328 6.18 -3.17 -31.05
CA SER A 328 7.34 -2.32 -31.31
C SER A 328 8.66 -3.10 -31.41
N GLN A 329 8.77 -4.27 -30.77
CA GLN A 329 9.93 -5.15 -30.91
C GLN A 329 9.87 -6.07 -32.14
N GLY A 330 8.87 -5.91 -33.01
CA GLY A 330 8.72 -6.70 -34.24
C GLY A 330 8.26 -8.13 -34.00
N LEU A 331 7.61 -8.39 -32.85
CA LEU A 331 7.09 -9.70 -32.48
C LEU A 331 5.58 -9.77 -32.69
N ASN A 332 5.07 -10.98 -32.89
CA ASN A 332 3.63 -11.27 -33.03
C ASN A 332 3.12 -12.17 -31.91
N VAL A 333 3.70 -12.03 -30.72
CA VAL A 333 3.33 -12.79 -29.52
C VAL A 333 2.01 -12.27 -28.98
N LYS A 334 1.14 -13.17 -28.50
CA LYS A 334 -0.08 -12.78 -27.77
C LYS A 334 0.27 -12.78 -26.28
N PRO A 335 0.34 -11.61 -25.61
CA PRO A 335 0.57 -11.60 -24.18
C PRO A 335 -0.62 -12.25 -23.47
N GLN A 336 -0.40 -12.87 -22.31
CA GLN A 336 -1.47 -13.41 -21.48
C GLN A 336 -1.32 -12.93 -20.05
N ILE A 337 -2.42 -12.42 -19.48
CA ILE A 337 -2.48 -12.07 -18.06
C ILE A 337 -3.58 -12.89 -17.39
N LEU A 338 -3.19 -13.71 -16.41
CA LEU A 338 -4.12 -14.51 -15.61
C LEU A 338 -4.25 -13.94 -14.20
N VAL A 339 -5.46 -13.50 -13.85
CA VAL A 339 -5.81 -13.18 -12.46
C VAL A 339 -6.32 -14.43 -11.77
N VAL A 340 -5.47 -15.04 -10.94
CA VAL A 340 -5.75 -16.29 -10.24
C VAL A 340 -6.41 -16.02 -8.90
N THR A 341 -7.62 -16.52 -8.74
CA THR A 341 -8.47 -16.32 -7.55
C THR A 341 -9.21 -17.60 -7.18
N ARG A 342 -10.00 -17.57 -6.10
CA ARG A 342 -10.78 -18.72 -5.65
C ARG A 342 -12.02 -18.91 -6.52
N LEU A 343 -12.33 -20.16 -6.88
CA LEU A 343 -13.65 -20.55 -7.38
C LEU A 343 -14.61 -20.75 -6.20
N ILE A 344 -15.75 -20.04 -6.22
CA ILE A 344 -16.79 -20.11 -5.19
C ILE A 344 -18.07 -20.66 -5.83
N PRO A 345 -18.38 -21.97 -5.65
CA PRO A 345 -19.56 -22.61 -6.24
C PRO A 345 -20.89 -21.93 -5.88
N GLU A 346 -21.06 -21.48 -4.62
CA GLU A 346 -22.32 -20.88 -4.17
C GLU A 346 -22.63 -19.53 -4.82
N ALA A 347 -21.63 -18.83 -5.38
CA ALA A 347 -21.61 -17.61 -6.21
C ALA A 347 -22.55 -16.43 -5.90
N LEU A 348 -23.65 -16.57 -5.16
CA LEU A 348 -24.59 -15.53 -4.73
C LEU A 348 -25.04 -14.59 -5.86
N GLY A 349 -25.29 -15.14 -7.06
CA GLY A 349 -25.68 -14.37 -8.25
C GLY A 349 -24.53 -13.73 -9.03
N THR A 350 -23.29 -13.87 -8.54
CA THR A 350 -22.07 -13.43 -9.24
C THR A 350 -21.58 -14.50 -10.23
N ARG A 351 -20.48 -14.19 -10.95
CA ARG A 351 -19.78 -15.14 -11.84
C ARG A 351 -18.62 -15.87 -11.16
N CYS A 352 -18.50 -15.82 -9.83
CA CYS A 352 -17.39 -16.41 -9.09
C CYS A 352 -17.33 -17.96 -9.14
N ASN A 353 -18.34 -18.62 -9.70
CA ASN A 353 -18.37 -20.06 -9.99
C ASN A 353 -17.81 -20.42 -11.39
N GLN A 354 -17.48 -19.45 -12.24
CA GLN A 354 -16.93 -19.69 -13.57
C GLN A 354 -15.41 -19.84 -13.48
N GLU A 355 -14.88 -20.99 -13.92
CA GLU A 355 -13.44 -21.29 -13.87
C GLU A 355 -12.61 -20.29 -14.70
N LEU A 356 -13.10 -19.85 -15.86
CA LEU A 356 -12.42 -18.87 -16.70
C LEU A 356 -13.39 -17.76 -17.13
N GLU A 357 -12.99 -16.51 -16.95
CA GLU A 357 -13.78 -15.33 -17.33
C GLU A 357 -12.89 -14.29 -18.02
N PRO A 358 -13.16 -13.91 -19.28
CA PRO A 358 -12.42 -12.84 -19.96
C PRO A 358 -12.60 -11.49 -19.29
N ILE A 359 -11.50 -10.73 -19.17
CA ILE A 359 -11.53 -9.39 -18.56
C ILE A 359 -12.02 -8.36 -19.59
N ILE A 360 -13.06 -7.61 -19.23
CA ILE A 360 -13.65 -6.54 -20.04
C ILE A 360 -12.59 -5.47 -20.33
N GLY A 361 -12.48 -5.07 -21.60
CA GLY A 361 -11.50 -4.10 -22.06
C GLY A 361 -10.14 -4.71 -22.40
N THR A 362 -10.02 -6.03 -22.40
CA THR A 362 -8.79 -6.77 -22.76
C THR A 362 -9.05 -7.78 -23.89
N LYS A 363 -7.99 -8.23 -24.55
CA LYS A 363 -8.04 -9.21 -25.65
C LYS A 363 -7.60 -10.61 -25.23
N HIS A 364 -6.70 -10.71 -24.27
CA HIS A 364 -5.97 -11.93 -23.93
C HIS A 364 -5.86 -12.16 -22.41
N SER A 365 -6.53 -11.33 -21.60
CA SER A 365 -6.47 -11.40 -20.15
C SER A 365 -7.74 -12.05 -19.57
N ASN A 366 -7.55 -12.94 -18.59
CA ASN A 366 -8.63 -13.72 -18.00
C ASN A 366 -8.53 -13.79 -16.48
N ILE A 367 -9.68 -13.87 -15.82
CA ILE A 367 -9.78 -14.32 -14.44
C ILE A 367 -9.82 -15.84 -14.48
N PHE A 368 -8.93 -16.49 -13.71
CA PHE A 368 -8.82 -17.94 -13.59
C PHE A 368 -9.12 -18.36 -12.15
N ARG A 369 -10.15 -19.17 -11.96
CA ARG A 369 -10.65 -19.53 -10.63
C ARG A 369 -10.37 -20.98 -10.31
N VAL A 370 -9.66 -21.24 -9.21
CA VAL A 370 -9.39 -22.59 -8.74
C VAL A 370 -10.08 -22.81 -7.38
N PRO A 371 -10.82 -23.92 -7.19
CA PRO A 371 -11.55 -24.13 -5.95
C PRO A 371 -10.60 -24.43 -4.79
N PHE A 372 -10.99 -24.04 -3.59
CA PHE A 372 -10.40 -24.60 -2.38
C PHE A 372 -10.91 -26.02 -2.16
N ARG A 373 -10.03 -26.86 -1.60
CA ARG A 373 -10.31 -28.25 -1.33
C ARG A 373 -10.00 -28.59 0.12
N THR A 374 -10.87 -29.38 0.72
CA THR A 374 -10.72 -30.04 2.01
C THR A 374 -10.63 -31.55 1.79
N GLU A 375 -10.45 -32.31 2.87
CA GLU A 375 -10.54 -33.78 2.83
C GLU A 375 -11.92 -34.26 2.33
N SER A 376 -12.98 -33.46 2.55
CA SER A 376 -14.35 -33.75 2.10
C SER A 376 -14.67 -33.33 0.66
N GLY A 377 -13.72 -32.73 -0.06
CA GLY A 377 -13.91 -32.34 -1.47
C GLY A 377 -13.75 -30.84 -1.72
N VAL A 378 -14.51 -30.29 -2.66
CA VAL A 378 -14.49 -28.84 -2.98
C VAL A 378 -15.29 -28.07 -1.93
N LEU A 379 -14.69 -27.00 -1.40
CA LEU A 379 -15.36 -26.12 -0.44
C LEU A 379 -16.27 -25.11 -1.15
N ASN A 380 -17.58 -25.22 -0.95
CA ASN A 380 -18.58 -24.51 -1.75
C ASN A 380 -18.81 -23.06 -1.31
N ARG A 381 -18.75 -22.79 -0.01
CA ARG A 381 -19.11 -21.49 0.57
C ARG A 381 -17.95 -20.51 0.62
N TRP A 382 -18.27 -19.22 0.69
CA TRP A 382 -17.27 -18.17 0.91
C TRP A 382 -16.52 -18.33 2.25
N VAL A 383 -15.25 -17.93 2.27
CA VAL A 383 -14.38 -17.95 3.45
C VAL A 383 -13.78 -16.56 3.62
N SER A 384 -13.81 -16.05 4.86
CA SER A 384 -13.18 -14.80 5.24
C SER A 384 -11.68 -14.83 4.95
N ARG A 385 -11.11 -13.69 4.56
CA ARG A 385 -9.66 -13.53 4.35
C ARG A 385 -8.84 -13.87 5.60
N PHE A 386 -9.43 -13.78 6.79
CA PHE A 386 -8.79 -14.17 8.06
C PHE A 386 -8.78 -15.67 8.29
N ASP A 387 -9.71 -16.43 7.68
CA ASP A 387 -9.88 -17.87 7.91
C ASP A 387 -9.30 -18.70 6.76
N ILE A 388 -8.55 -18.06 5.85
CA ILE A 388 -8.20 -18.63 4.54
C ILE A 388 -6.96 -19.53 4.56
N TYR A 389 -6.12 -19.40 5.60
CA TYR A 389 -4.78 -19.98 5.64
C TYR A 389 -4.70 -21.51 5.48
N PRO A 390 -5.63 -22.32 6.01
CA PRO A 390 -5.63 -23.77 5.81
C PRO A 390 -5.68 -24.23 4.35
N TYR A 391 -6.25 -23.40 3.46
CA TYR A 391 -6.47 -23.76 2.06
C TYR A 391 -5.34 -23.33 1.14
N LEU A 392 -4.52 -22.35 1.55
CA LEU A 392 -3.58 -21.66 0.67
C LEU A 392 -2.47 -22.58 0.14
N GLU A 393 -1.96 -23.50 0.96
CA GLU A 393 -0.92 -24.42 0.51
C GLU A 393 -1.44 -25.35 -0.61
N ARG A 394 -2.60 -25.96 -0.40
CA ARG A 394 -3.20 -26.85 -1.40
C ARG A 394 -3.58 -26.08 -2.65
N PHE A 395 -4.14 -24.89 -2.49
CA PHE A 395 -4.44 -23.98 -3.60
C PHE A 395 -3.17 -23.65 -4.40
N ALA A 396 -2.06 -23.30 -3.73
CA ALA A 396 -0.78 -23.02 -4.37
C ALA A 396 -0.26 -24.24 -5.16
N GLN A 397 -0.43 -25.46 -4.64
CA GLN A 397 -0.08 -26.70 -5.36
C GLN A 397 -0.94 -26.88 -6.61
N ASP A 398 -2.26 -26.74 -6.49
CA ASP A 398 -3.20 -26.94 -7.59
C ASP A 398 -2.98 -25.91 -8.71
N VAL A 399 -2.80 -24.62 -8.37
CA VAL A 399 -2.55 -23.56 -9.37
C VAL A 399 -1.16 -23.69 -10.01
N THR A 400 -0.13 -24.16 -9.28
CA THR A 400 1.21 -24.38 -9.85
C THR A 400 1.18 -25.37 -11.01
N VAL A 401 0.33 -26.40 -10.91
CA VAL A 401 0.16 -27.40 -11.97
C VAL A 401 -0.70 -26.84 -13.11
N LYS A 402 -1.81 -26.16 -12.80
CA LYS A 402 -2.77 -25.70 -13.82
C LYS A 402 -2.31 -24.49 -14.63
N ILE A 403 -1.54 -23.57 -14.04
CA ILE A 403 -1.13 -22.31 -14.70
C ILE A 403 -0.39 -22.58 -16.02
N PRO A 404 0.64 -23.44 -16.07
CA PRO A 404 1.33 -23.71 -17.33
C PRO A 404 0.44 -24.30 -18.43
N ASP A 405 -0.54 -25.11 -18.04
CA ASP A 405 -1.49 -25.71 -18.98
C ASP A 405 -2.42 -24.65 -19.58
N VAL A 406 -2.92 -23.72 -18.75
CA VAL A 406 -3.82 -22.63 -19.20
C VAL A 406 -3.06 -21.60 -20.03
N MET A 407 -1.81 -21.31 -19.69
CA MET A 407 -1.00 -20.31 -20.41
C MET A 407 -0.26 -20.86 -21.62
N GLU A 408 -0.26 -22.18 -21.81
CA GLU A 408 0.59 -22.90 -22.79
C GLU A 408 2.09 -22.56 -22.62
N GLY A 409 2.52 -22.37 -21.38
CA GLY A 409 3.86 -21.89 -21.05
C GLY A 409 4.00 -21.45 -19.61
N LYS A 410 5.24 -21.21 -19.17
CA LYS A 410 5.48 -20.66 -17.82
C LYS A 410 5.15 -19.17 -17.78
N PRO A 411 4.76 -18.62 -16.61
CA PRO A 411 4.71 -17.18 -16.42
C PRO A 411 6.12 -16.59 -16.40
N ASP A 412 6.26 -15.37 -16.91
CA ASP A 412 7.49 -14.59 -16.88
C ASP A 412 7.56 -13.69 -15.63
N LEU A 413 6.39 -13.31 -15.11
CA LEU A 413 6.22 -12.50 -13.90
C LEU A 413 5.04 -12.99 -13.06
N ILE A 414 5.25 -13.08 -11.75
CA ILE A 414 4.20 -13.38 -10.77
C ILE A 414 4.04 -12.18 -9.83
N ILE A 415 2.79 -11.73 -9.63
CA ILE A 415 2.44 -10.62 -8.73
C ILE A 415 1.48 -11.12 -7.66
N GLY A 416 1.89 -11.07 -6.39
CA GLY A 416 1.01 -11.31 -5.25
C GLY A 416 0.25 -10.05 -4.83
N ASN A 417 -1.00 -10.21 -4.37
CA ASN A 417 -1.80 -9.13 -3.80
C ASN A 417 -2.35 -9.52 -2.43
N TYR A 418 -2.18 -8.64 -1.44
CA TYR A 418 -2.55 -8.88 -0.04
C TYR A 418 -1.84 -10.10 0.57
N THR A 419 -2.03 -10.37 1.86
CA THR A 419 -1.27 -11.41 2.58
C THR A 419 -1.40 -12.80 1.94
N ASP A 420 -2.61 -13.24 1.61
CA ASP A 420 -2.89 -14.56 1.06
C ASP A 420 -2.35 -14.71 -0.38
N GLY A 421 -2.57 -13.71 -1.24
CA GLY A 421 -2.04 -13.70 -2.60
C GLY A 421 -0.52 -13.58 -2.61
N ASN A 422 0.07 -12.79 -1.71
CA ASN A 422 1.53 -12.68 -1.54
C ASN A 422 2.17 -13.99 -1.09
N LEU A 423 1.52 -14.72 -0.17
CA LEU A 423 2.00 -16.03 0.27
C LEU A 423 1.92 -17.05 -0.88
N VAL A 424 0.77 -17.15 -1.56
CA VAL A 424 0.61 -18.07 -2.70
C VAL A 424 1.60 -17.74 -3.82
N ALA A 425 1.77 -16.46 -4.15
CA ALA A 425 2.76 -15.99 -5.11
C ALA A 425 4.18 -16.44 -4.71
N SER A 426 4.53 -16.36 -3.42
CA SER A 426 5.85 -16.78 -2.92
C SER A 426 6.09 -18.28 -3.12
N LEU A 427 5.08 -19.11 -2.83
CA LEU A 427 5.17 -20.56 -3.00
C LEU A 427 5.28 -20.94 -4.49
N VAL A 428 4.44 -20.35 -5.34
CA VAL A 428 4.40 -20.65 -6.78
C VAL A 428 5.65 -20.13 -7.47
N ALA A 429 6.09 -18.89 -7.20
CA ALA A 429 7.30 -18.32 -7.77
C ALA A 429 8.56 -19.10 -7.38
N SER A 430 8.65 -19.51 -6.10
CA SER A 430 9.74 -20.38 -5.65
C SER A 430 9.75 -21.73 -6.36
N LYS A 431 8.57 -22.31 -6.64
CA LYS A 431 8.44 -23.62 -7.28
C LYS A 431 8.71 -23.58 -8.78
N LEU A 432 8.24 -22.54 -9.47
CA LEU A 432 8.42 -22.36 -10.91
C LEU A 432 9.73 -21.67 -11.28
N GLY A 433 10.39 -21.03 -10.30
CA GLY A 433 11.63 -20.29 -10.52
C GLY A 433 11.40 -18.97 -11.26
N ILE A 434 10.31 -18.27 -10.98
CA ILE A 434 9.89 -17.04 -11.69
C ILE A 434 10.12 -15.80 -10.82
N THR A 435 10.31 -14.65 -11.47
CA THR A 435 10.45 -13.35 -10.80
C THR A 435 9.16 -12.98 -10.08
N GLN A 436 9.26 -12.56 -8.82
CA GLN A 436 8.12 -12.29 -7.97
C GLN A 436 8.04 -10.81 -7.55
N ALA A 437 6.88 -10.21 -7.76
CA ALA A 437 6.45 -8.96 -7.15
C ALA A 437 5.41 -9.19 -6.06
N THR A 438 5.32 -8.30 -5.08
CA THR A 438 4.22 -8.25 -4.10
C THR A 438 3.64 -6.85 -3.97
N ILE A 439 2.33 -6.79 -3.74
CA ILE A 439 1.57 -5.58 -3.41
C ILE A 439 0.80 -5.88 -2.12
N ALA A 440 1.06 -5.16 -1.03
CA ALA A 440 0.36 -5.43 0.23
C ALA A 440 -1.11 -4.99 0.18
N HIS A 441 -1.41 -3.84 -0.46
CA HIS A 441 -2.68 -3.10 -0.35
C HIS A 441 -2.98 -2.57 1.07
N ALA A 442 -2.81 -3.41 2.08
CA ALA A 442 -2.86 -3.06 3.49
C ALA A 442 -2.08 -4.07 4.33
N LEU A 443 -1.48 -3.62 5.44
CA LEU A 443 -0.87 -4.50 6.44
C LEU A 443 -1.63 -4.38 7.77
N GLU A 444 -2.35 -5.44 8.14
CA GLU A 444 -3.33 -5.41 9.24
C GLU A 444 -2.68 -5.10 10.61
N LYS A 445 -1.39 -5.42 10.81
CA LYS A 445 -0.66 -5.07 12.04
C LYS A 445 -0.71 -3.59 12.40
N THR A 446 -0.78 -2.71 11.39
CA THR A 446 -0.90 -1.25 11.62
C THR A 446 -2.33 -0.76 11.80
N LYS A 447 -3.32 -1.56 11.39
CA LYS A 447 -4.75 -1.24 11.51
C LYS A 447 -5.31 -1.68 12.85
N TYR A 448 -4.71 -2.70 13.47
CA TYR A 448 -5.06 -3.18 14.80
C TYR A 448 -3.91 -2.89 15.76
N GLU A 449 -4.05 -1.81 16.55
CA GLU A 449 -3.01 -1.35 17.45
C GLU A 449 -2.63 -2.44 18.48
N ASN A 450 -1.33 -2.65 18.68
CA ASN A 450 -0.77 -3.65 19.58
C ASN A 450 -1.22 -5.10 19.30
N SER A 451 -1.74 -5.37 18.10
CA SER A 451 -2.17 -6.71 17.68
C SER A 451 -1.04 -7.74 17.61
N ASP A 452 0.21 -7.29 17.56
CA ASP A 452 1.39 -8.16 17.66
C ASP A 452 1.62 -8.61 19.12
N ILE A 453 1.81 -7.68 20.05
CA ILE A 453 2.10 -8.03 21.44
C ILE A 453 0.90 -8.71 22.15
N HIS A 454 -0.34 -8.38 21.73
CA HIS A 454 -1.59 -8.97 22.23
C HIS A 454 -2.20 -9.99 21.27
N TRP A 455 -1.42 -10.57 20.34
CA TRP A 455 -1.97 -11.40 19.27
C TRP A 455 -2.89 -12.53 19.76
N LYS A 456 -2.61 -13.14 20.91
CA LYS A 456 -3.43 -14.21 21.51
C LYS A 456 -4.88 -13.80 21.74
N ASP A 457 -5.14 -12.52 22.02
CA ASP A 457 -6.50 -11.98 22.22
C ASP A 457 -7.25 -11.80 20.89
N PHE A 458 -6.51 -11.56 19.80
CA PHE A 458 -7.04 -11.37 18.45
C PHE A 458 -7.14 -12.66 17.65
N ASP A 459 -6.27 -13.64 17.94
CA ASP A 459 -6.08 -14.84 17.15
C ASP A 459 -7.34 -15.69 16.96
N PRO A 460 -8.22 -15.88 17.97
CA PRO A 460 -9.45 -16.65 17.81
C PRO A 460 -10.42 -16.08 16.76
N LYS A 461 -10.27 -14.79 16.39
CA LYS A 461 -11.16 -14.11 15.43
C LYS A 461 -10.46 -13.73 14.13
N TYR A 462 -9.20 -13.34 14.19
CA TYR A 462 -8.49 -12.75 13.04
C TYR A 462 -7.29 -13.58 12.57
N HIS A 463 -6.87 -14.58 13.35
CA HIS A 463 -5.74 -15.44 13.02
C HIS A 463 -4.46 -14.66 12.64
N PHE A 464 -4.16 -13.59 13.38
CA PHE A 464 -3.01 -12.72 13.13
C PHE A 464 -1.66 -13.43 13.26
N SER A 465 -1.58 -14.52 14.04
CA SER A 465 -0.40 -15.38 14.04
C SER A 465 -0.04 -15.87 12.64
N CYS A 466 -1.03 -16.40 11.90
CA CYS A 466 -0.86 -16.83 10.51
C CYS A 466 -0.58 -15.64 9.59
N GLN A 467 -1.33 -14.55 9.75
CA GLN A 467 -1.23 -13.38 8.89
C GLN A 467 0.16 -12.74 8.95
N PHE A 468 0.67 -12.42 10.14
CA PHE A 468 1.93 -11.70 10.28
C PHE A 468 3.13 -12.57 9.89
N ILE A 469 3.06 -13.89 10.11
CA ILE A 469 4.08 -14.82 9.60
C ILE A 469 4.04 -14.88 8.06
N ALA A 470 2.86 -14.96 7.45
CA ALA A 470 2.71 -14.97 6.00
C ALA A 470 3.20 -13.67 5.35
N ASP A 471 2.88 -12.52 5.94
CA ASP A 471 3.39 -11.21 5.53
C ASP A 471 4.92 -11.17 5.60
N THR A 472 5.50 -11.59 6.73
CA THR A 472 6.96 -11.62 6.92
C THR A 472 7.66 -12.51 5.89
N ILE A 473 7.08 -13.69 5.59
CA ILE A 473 7.57 -14.61 4.56
C ILE A 473 7.56 -13.94 3.19
N ALA A 474 6.42 -13.36 2.79
CA ALA A 474 6.26 -12.84 1.45
C ALA A 474 7.07 -11.56 1.20
N MET A 475 7.21 -10.69 2.20
CA MET A 475 8.10 -9.52 2.17
C MET A 475 9.56 -9.91 1.85
N ASN A 476 10.01 -11.01 2.44
CA ASN A 476 11.38 -11.49 2.27
C ASN A 476 11.58 -12.34 1.00
N ALA A 477 10.54 -13.03 0.55
CA ALA A 477 10.55 -13.83 -0.67
C ALA A 477 10.53 -12.98 -1.96
N ALA A 478 9.85 -11.83 -1.92
CA ALA A 478 9.69 -10.96 -3.09
C ALA A 478 11.04 -10.49 -3.66
N ASP A 479 11.15 -10.51 -4.99
CA ASP A 479 12.27 -9.90 -5.72
C ASP A 479 12.15 -8.37 -5.71
N PHE A 480 10.92 -7.86 -5.81
CA PHE A 480 10.59 -6.45 -5.59
C PHE A 480 9.19 -6.28 -4.98
N ILE A 481 8.99 -5.17 -4.27
CA ILE A 481 7.74 -4.80 -3.60
C ILE A 481 7.25 -3.52 -4.24
N ILE A 482 5.98 -3.50 -4.63
CA ILE A 482 5.31 -2.32 -5.16
C ILE A 482 4.42 -1.73 -4.07
N THR A 483 4.60 -0.44 -3.78
CA THR A 483 3.72 0.34 -2.91
C THR A 483 3.09 1.49 -3.68
N SER A 484 1.94 1.96 -3.19
CA SER A 484 1.25 3.11 -3.79
C SER A 484 1.84 4.44 -3.35
N THR A 485 2.45 4.49 -2.16
CA THR A 485 3.01 5.70 -1.54
C THR A 485 4.30 5.44 -0.78
N TYR A 486 5.04 6.51 -0.49
CA TYR A 486 6.15 6.48 0.46
C TYR A 486 5.66 6.19 1.88
N GLN A 487 4.52 6.78 2.26
CA GLN A 487 3.86 6.56 3.55
C GLN A 487 3.62 5.07 3.84
N GLU A 488 3.25 4.28 2.83
CA GLU A 488 3.08 2.82 2.98
C GLU A 488 4.38 2.15 3.44
N ILE A 489 5.54 2.60 2.95
CA ILE A 489 6.85 2.02 3.28
C ILE A 489 7.35 2.55 4.62
N ALA A 490 7.61 3.87 4.69
CA ALA A 490 8.34 4.52 5.77
C ALA A 490 7.53 5.64 6.45
N GLY A 491 6.25 5.76 6.14
CA GLY A 491 5.38 6.65 6.88
C GLY A 491 5.76 8.12 6.71
N SER A 492 5.58 8.85 7.80
CA SER A 492 5.84 10.28 7.91
C SER A 492 7.02 10.51 8.85
N LYS A 493 7.34 11.76 9.15
CA LYS A 493 8.33 12.08 10.17
C LYS A 493 7.85 11.62 11.55
N GLU A 494 6.56 11.76 11.84
CA GLU A 494 5.97 11.51 13.16
C GLU A 494 5.50 10.07 13.35
N ARG A 495 4.98 9.43 12.30
CA ARG A 495 4.41 8.07 12.36
C ARG A 495 5.16 7.10 11.44
N PRO A 496 5.52 5.88 11.91
CA PRO A 496 6.19 4.89 11.09
C PRO A 496 5.29 4.37 9.97
N GLY A 497 5.92 3.91 8.90
CA GLY A 497 5.22 3.31 7.77
C GLY A 497 4.64 1.94 8.07
N GLN A 498 3.81 1.44 7.15
CA GLN A 498 3.20 0.11 7.30
C GLN A 498 4.27 -0.98 7.28
N TYR A 499 5.12 -1.00 6.26
CA TYR A 499 6.24 -1.93 6.20
C TYR A 499 7.27 -1.68 7.30
N GLU A 500 7.59 -0.41 7.60
CA GLU A 500 8.51 -0.07 8.69
C GLU A 500 8.10 -0.66 10.04
N SER A 501 6.79 -0.72 10.34
CA SER A 501 6.31 -1.33 11.58
C SER A 501 6.58 -2.84 11.68
N HIS A 502 6.95 -3.49 10.58
CA HIS A 502 7.35 -4.91 10.53
C HIS A 502 8.87 -5.09 10.60
N ALA A 503 9.64 -4.00 10.77
CA ALA A 503 11.10 -4.08 10.91
C ALA A 503 11.51 -4.85 12.16
N ALA A 504 10.87 -4.57 13.30
CA ALA A 504 11.03 -5.33 14.53
C ALA A 504 9.72 -5.38 15.32
N PHE A 505 9.28 -6.58 15.70
CA PHE A 505 8.07 -6.80 16.52
C PHE A 505 8.10 -8.17 17.19
N SER A 506 7.21 -8.42 18.13
CA SER A 506 7.14 -9.69 18.86
C SER A 506 5.72 -10.24 18.92
N LEU A 507 5.62 -11.56 18.82
CA LEU A 507 4.44 -12.37 19.09
C LEU A 507 4.73 -13.21 20.34
N PRO A 508 4.46 -12.71 21.56
CA PRO A 508 4.88 -13.39 22.79
C PRO A 508 4.36 -14.83 22.87
N GLY A 509 5.25 -15.76 23.15
CA GLY A 509 4.97 -17.21 23.15
C GLY A 509 5.05 -17.90 21.78
N LEU A 510 5.40 -17.18 20.71
CA LEU A 510 5.56 -17.72 19.36
C LEU A 510 6.95 -17.41 18.79
N CYS A 511 7.24 -16.14 18.50
CA CYS A 511 8.55 -15.71 17.99
C CYS A 511 8.79 -14.20 18.18
N ARG A 512 10.06 -13.80 18.13
CA ARG A 512 10.50 -12.41 18.03
C ARG A 512 11.02 -12.15 16.63
N ILE A 513 10.42 -11.21 15.91
CA ILE A 513 10.96 -10.74 14.63
C ILE A 513 11.90 -9.58 14.95
N VAL A 514 13.20 -9.86 15.06
CA VAL A 514 14.21 -8.86 15.45
C VAL A 514 14.70 -8.04 14.26
N SER A 515 14.56 -8.60 13.06
CA SER A 515 14.83 -7.97 11.77
C SER A 515 13.93 -8.63 10.71
N GLY A 516 12.73 -8.06 10.55
CA GLY A 516 11.70 -8.59 9.65
C GLY A 516 11.77 -8.02 8.24
N ILE A 517 11.94 -6.70 8.12
CA ILE A 517 12.09 -6.01 6.85
C ILE A 517 12.91 -4.74 7.03
N ASN A 518 13.65 -4.35 6.00
CA ASN A 518 14.41 -3.11 5.97
C ASN A 518 13.81 -2.17 4.92
N VAL A 519 13.29 -1.01 5.34
CA VAL A 519 12.68 -0.05 4.42
C VAL A 519 13.66 0.58 3.43
N PHE A 520 14.98 0.48 3.69
CA PHE A 520 16.03 0.87 2.75
C PHE A 520 16.39 -0.23 1.74
N ASP A 521 15.76 -1.41 1.83
CA ASP A 521 16.00 -2.48 0.87
C ASP A 521 15.63 -2.01 -0.54
N PRO A 522 16.53 -2.14 -1.53
CA PRO A 522 16.27 -1.70 -2.90
C PRO A 522 15.19 -2.52 -3.60
N LYS A 523 14.54 -3.49 -2.95
CA LYS A 523 13.33 -4.14 -3.46
C LYS A 523 12.11 -3.21 -3.44
N PHE A 524 12.07 -2.19 -2.58
CA PHE A 524 10.91 -1.29 -2.46
C PHE A 524 10.83 -0.28 -3.60
N ASN A 525 9.66 -0.23 -4.25
CA ASN A 525 9.38 0.67 -5.35
C ASN A 525 8.01 1.29 -5.24
N ILE A 526 7.92 2.61 -5.43
CA ILE A 526 6.65 3.33 -5.49
C ILE A 526 6.16 3.36 -6.94
N ALA A 527 5.05 2.65 -7.19
CA ALA A 527 4.29 2.74 -8.43
C ALA A 527 2.84 3.10 -8.07
N ALA A 528 2.56 4.41 -8.05
CA ALA A 528 1.24 4.90 -7.71
C ALA A 528 0.21 4.52 -8.80
N PRO A 529 -0.98 4.01 -8.42
CA PRO A 529 -2.05 3.75 -9.38
C PRO A 529 -2.64 5.05 -9.93
N GLY A 530 -3.45 4.94 -10.99
CA GLY A 530 -4.21 6.04 -11.56
C GLY A 530 -5.72 5.89 -11.34
N ALA A 531 -6.48 6.73 -12.03
CA ALA A 531 -7.92 6.54 -12.23
C ALA A 531 -8.19 6.17 -13.69
N ASP A 532 -9.30 5.46 -13.94
CA ASP A 532 -9.76 5.10 -15.28
C ASP A 532 -10.11 6.38 -16.07
N GLN A 533 -9.25 6.77 -17.01
CA GLN A 533 -9.41 8.01 -17.80
C GLN A 533 -10.57 7.94 -18.80
N SER A 534 -11.19 6.77 -19.00
CA SER A 534 -12.47 6.67 -19.73
C SER A 534 -13.66 7.15 -18.89
N VAL A 535 -13.54 7.07 -17.56
CA VAL A 535 -14.56 7.48 -16.58
C VAL A 535 -14.27 8.88 -16.05
N TYR A 536 -13.02 9.14 -15.67
CA TYR A 536 -12.55 10.38 -15.06
C TYR A 536 -11.65 11.14 -16.05
N SER A 537 -12.23 12.08 -16.77
CA SER A 537 -11.55 12.90 -17.78
C SER A 537 -11.83 14.39 -17.55
N PRO A 538 -10.98 15.28 -18.10
CA PRO A 538 -11.12 16.72 -17.88
C PRO A 538 -12.53 17.23 -18.24
N TYR A 539 -13.12 18.06 -17.37
CA TYR A 539 -14.45 18.64 -17.60
C TYR A 539 -14.57 19.46 -18.91
N THR A 540 -13.43 19.92 -19.44
CA THR A 540 -13.31 20.69 -20.69
C THR A 540 -13.47 19.83 -21.96
N GLU A 541 -13.28 18.51 -21.86
CA GLU A 541 -13.42 17.58 -22.99
C GLU A 541 -14.91 17.28 -23.27
N LYS A 542 -15.60 18.22 -23.92
CA LYS A 542 -17.05 18.14 -24.20
C LYS A 542 -17.50 16.83 -24.87
N GLN A 543 -16.66 16.27 -25.74
CA GLN A 543 -16.91 15.00 -26.43
C GLN A 543 -16.91 13.77 -25.52
N LYS A 544 -16.28 13.85 -24.33
CA LYS A 544 -16.24 12.76 -23.33
C LYS A 544 -17.26 12.94 -22.20
N ARG A 545 -18.11 13.97 -22.26
CA ARG A 545 -19.14 14.24 -21.25
C ARG A 545 -20.30 13.26 -21.38
N PHE A 546 -20.74 12.69 -20.26
CA PHE A 546 -21.88 11.78 -20.21
C PHE A 546 -23.19 12.55 -20.03
N THR A 547 -23.58 13.27 -21.09
CA THR A 547 -24.75 14.17 -21.09
C THR A 547 -26.08 13.48 -20.75
N SER A 548 -26.17 12.16 -20.94
CA SER A 548 -27.32 11.36 -20.53
C SER A 548 -27.59 11.38 -19.02
N PHE A 549 -26.57 11.64 -18.19
CA PHE A 549 -26.73 11.74 -16.73
C PHE A 549 -27.15 13.12 -16.25
N TYR A 550 -27.20 14.14 -17.11
CA TYR A 550 -27.48 15.52 -16.68
C TYR A 550 -28.81 15.68 -15.94
N PRO A 551 -29.94 15.10 -16.41
CA PRO A 551 -31.20 15.21 -15.69
C PRO A 551 -31.13 14.58 -14.29
N ALA A 552 -30.48 13.42 -14.18
CA ALA A 552 -30.31 12.73 -12.89
C ALA A 552 -29.39 13.51 -11.94
N ILE A 553 -28.31 14.10 -12.45
CA ILE A 553 -27.39 14.92 -11.64
C ILE A 553 -28.05 16.25 -11.23
N GLU A 554 -28.84 16.86 -12.10
CA GLU A 554 -29.57 18.09 -11.77
C GLU A 554 -30.60 17.86 -10.66
N GLU A 555 -31.34 16.73 -10.74
CA GLU A 555 -32.23 16.28 -9.67
C GLU A 555 -31.44 16.03 -8.38
N LEU A 556 -30.35 15.26 -8.46
CA LEU A 556 -29.52 14.89 -7.33
C LEU A 556 -28.94 16.11 -6.60
N LEU A 557 -28.51 17.14 -7.32
CA LEU A 557 -27.90 18.34 -6.74
C LEU A 557 -28.91 19.40 -6.30
N TYR A 558 -29.99 19.59 -7.05
CA TYR A 558 -30.80 20.81 -6.95
C TYR A 558 -32.29 20.58 -6.72
N SER A 559 -32.76 19.34 -6.58
CA SER A 559 -34.11 19.08 -6.10
C SER A 559 -34.31 19.69 -4.71
N LYS A 560 -35.55 20.13 -4.43
CA LYS A 560 -35.95 20.65 -3.12
C LYS A 560 -36.60 19.59 -2.24
N GLU A 561 -36.87 18.42 -2.81
CA GLU A 561 -37.51 17.31 -2.12
C GLU A 561 -36.43 16.40 -1.52
N ASP A 562 -36.66 15.97 -0.29
CA ASP A 562 -35.86 14.95 0.37
C ASP A 562 -36.37 13.57 -0.05
N ASN A 563 -35.47 12.63 -0.34
CA ASN A 563 -35.81 11.25 -0.66
C ASN A 563 -34.72 10.27 -0.19
N ASP A 564 -34.76 9.02 -0.67
CA ASP A 564 -33.77 7.99 -0.29
C ASP A 564 -32.38 8.19 -0.93
N GLU A 565 -32.23 9.05 -1.94
CA GLU A 565 -30.95 9.38 -2.58
C GLU A 565 -30.32 10.68 -2.04
N HIS A 566 -31.11 11.64 -1.54
CA HIS A 566 -30.60 12.93 -1.07
C HIS A 566 -31.51 13.61 -0.04
N ILE A 567 -30.90 14.41 0.84
CA ILE A 567 -31.60 15.30 1.78
C ILE A 567 -30.96 16.69 1.82
N GLY A 568 -31.75 17.68 2.23
CA GLY A 568 -31.37 19.10 2.17
C GLY A 568 -31.49 19.66 0.75
N PHE A 569 -31.18 20.93 0.54
CA PHE A 569 -31.28 21.55 -0.78
C PHE A 569 -30.33 22.74 -0.92
N LEU A 570 -30.00 23.10 -2.15
CA LEU A 570 -29.19 24.28 -2.47
C LEU A 570 -30.11 25.43 -2.93
N ALA A 571 -30.21 26.48 -2.12
CA ALA A 571 -31.11 27.61 -2.40
C ALA A 571 -30.61 28.47 -3.57
N ASP A 572 -29.29 28.68 -3.65
CA ASP A 572 -28.66 29.44 -4.74
C ASP A 572 -27.89 28.50 -5.66
N LYS A 573 -28.48 28.17 -6.81
CA LYS A 573 -27.85 27.27 -7.81
C LYS A 573 -26.61 27.88 -8.50
N LYS A 574 -26.37 29.19 -8.37
CA LYS A 574 -25.26 29.88 -9.06
C LYS A 574 -23.96 29.84 -8.26
N LYS A 575 -24.02 29.54 -6.97
CA LYS A 575 -22.82 29.42 -6.13
C LYS A 575 -21.98 28.22 -6.57
N PRO A 576 -20.64 28.34 -6.56
CA PRO A 576 -19.76 27.19 -6.66
C PRO A 576 -20.06 26.17 -5.57
N ILE A 577 -19.73 24.91 -5.84
CA ILE A 577 -19.93 23.80 -4.91
C ILE A 577 -18.58 23.33 -4.36
N ILE A 578 -18.43 23.28 -3.04
CA ILE A 578 -17.44 22.40 -2.42
C ILE A 578 -18.03 21.00 -2.29
N PHE A 579 -17.31 20.02 -2.80
CA PHE A 579 -17.75 18.65 -2.96
C PHE A 579 -16.85 17.70 -2.18
N SER A 580 -17.43 16.74 -1.47
CA SER A 580 -16.69 15.66 -0.84
C SER A 580 -17.45 14.35 -1.01
N MET A 581 -16.74 13.28 -1.37
CA MET A 581 -17.31 11.94 -1.55
C MET A 581 -16.42 10.91 -0.88
N ALA A 582 -16.97 10.19 0.10
CA ALA A 582 -16.29 9.10 0.79
C ALA A 582 -17.30 8.21 1.52
N ARG A 583 -16.82 7.10 2.09
CA ARG A 583 -17.58 6.38 3.13
C ARG A 583 -17.77 7.29 4.35
N LEU A 584 -18.87 7.10 5.06
CA LEU A 584 -19.17 7.86 6.26
C LEU A 584 -18.64 7.12 7.50
N ASP A 585 -17.39 7.39 7.85
CA ASP A 585 -16.72 6.87 9.04
C ASP A 585 -15.90 7.97 9.75
N THR A 586 -15.47 7.70 10.98
CA THR A 586 -14.77 8.68 11.83
C THR A 586 -13.48 9.17 11.19
N VAL A 587 -12.76 8.29 10.50
CA VAL A 587 -11.46 8.59 9.89
C VAL A 587 -11.64 9.49 8.67
N LYS A 588 -12.67 9.23 7.84
CA LYS A 588 -12.99 10.05 6.66
C LYS A 588 -13.46 11.46 7.02
N ASN A 589 -14.01 11.65 8.23
CA ASN A 589 -14.22 12.97 8.83
C ASN A 589 -15.11 13.93 8.01
N LEU A 590 -16.10 13.38 7.30
CA LEU A 590 -17.07 14.18 6.54
C LEU A 590 -17.88 15.11 7.45
N THR A 591 -18.20 14.66 8.67
CA THR A 591 -18.88 15.49 9.68
C THR A 591 -17.98 16.63 10.18
N GLY A 592 -16.67 16.43 10.27
CA GLY A 592 -15.72 17.51 10.60
C GLY A 592 -15.76 18.60 9.54
N LEU A 593 -15.74 18.25 8.26
CA LEU A 593 -15.89 19.21 7.17
C LEU A 593 -17.23 19.99 7.24
N ALA A 594 -18.34 19.32 7.54
CA ALA A 594 -19.62 19.98 7.74
C ALA A 594 -19.59 20.97 8.93
N GLU A 595 -18.90 20.62 10.02
CA GLU A 595 -18.69 21.53 11.15
C GLU A 595 -17.85 22.75 10.77
N TRP A 596 -16.74 22.56 10.04
CA TRP A 596 -15.87 23.64 9.59
C TRP A 596 -16.64 24.63 8.70
N TYR A 597 -17.42 24.11 7.76
CA TYR A 597 -18.31 24.91 6.91
C TYR A 597 -19.37 25.64 7.73
N GLY A 598 -20.03 24.96 8.67
CA GLY A 598 -21.06 25.56 9.51
C GLY A 598 -20.59 26.73 10.36
N LYS A 599 -19.37 26.63 10.92
CA LYS A 599 -18.73 27.70 11.72
C LYS A 599 -18.29 28.90 10.86
N ASN A 600 -17.83 28.66 9.64
CA ASN A 600 -17.24 29.68 8.80
C ASN A 600 -18.28 30.41 7.92
N LYS A 601 -18.87 31.48 8.47
CA LYS A 601 -19.87 32.32 7.75
C LYS A 601 -19.33 32.89 6.43
N ARG A 602 -18.03 33.19 6.36
CA ARG A 602 -17.38 33.71 5.14
C ARG A 602 -17.42 32.65 4.05
N LEU A 603 -17.01 31.42 4.34
CA LEU A 603 -17.05 30.29 3.40
C LEU A 603 -18.50 30.03 2.91
N ARG A 604 -19.47 29.98 3.83
CA ARG A 604 -20.90 29.81 3.51
C ARG A 604 -21.46 30.87 2.55
N SER A 605 -20.97 32.10 2.66
CA SER A 605 -21.39 33.19 1.77
C SER A 605 -20.90 32.98 0.34
N LEU A 606 -19.78 32.28 0.14
CA LEU A 606 -19.11 32.10 -1.15
C LEU A 606 -19.60 30.85 -1.90
N VAL A 607 -19.83 29.74 -1.19
CA VAL A 607 -20.06 28.43 -1.81
C VAL A 607 -21.18 27.63 -1.15
N ASN A 608 -21.77 26.72 -1.92
CA ASN A 608 -22.63 25.64 -1.43
C ASN A 608 -21.79 24.42 -1.04
N MET A 609 -22.32 23.56 -0.17
CA MET A 609 -21.68 22.31 0.23
C MET A 609 -22.48 21.10 -0.26
N VAL A 610 -21.79 20.15 -0.88
CA VAL A 610 -22.32 18.83 -1.24
C VAL A 610 -21.46 17.75 -0.61
N ILE A 611 -22.08 16.86 0.17
CA ILE A 611 -21.43 15.69 0.76
C ILE A 611 -22.11 14.43 0.21
N VAL A 612 -21.33 13.49 -0.32
CA VAL A 612 -21.78 12.16 -0.74
C VAL A 612 -21.20 11.13 0.22
N GLY A 613 -22.05 10.39 0.92
CA GLY A 613 -21.58 9.31 1.78
C GLY A 613 -22.61 8.81 2.79
N GLY A 614 -22.60 7.50 3.00
CA GLY A 614 -23.43 6.80 3.98
C GLY A 614 -24.93 6.85 3.73
N PHE A 615 -25.69 6.38 4.71
CA PHE A 615 -27.15 6.47 4.76
C PHE A 615 -27.61 7.71 5.52
N PHE A 616 -28.87 8.12 5.35
CA PHE A 616 -29.44 9.23 6.14
C PHE A 616 -30.02 8.77 7.47
N ASP A 617 -30.49 7.52 7.55
CA ASP A 617 -31.08 6.92 8.74
C ASP A 617 -30.08 5.96 9.38
N PRO A 618 -29.71 6.15 10.67
CA PRO A 618 -28.80 5.23 11.34
C PRO A 618 -29.35 3.80 11.40
N LEU A 619 -30.67 3.58 11.36
CA LEU A 619 -31.27 2.24 11.39
C LEU A 619 -30.99 1.43 10.11
N LYS A 620 -30.66 2.10 9.00
CA LYS A 620 -30.27 1.43 7.74
C LYS A 620 -28.81 0.94 7.76
N SER A 621 -27.99 1.45 8.68
CA SER A 621 -26.60 1.02 8.84
C SER A 621 -26.46 -0.11 9.87
N LYS A 622 -25.57 -1.05 9.59
CA LYS A 622 -25.11 -2.07 10.55
C LYS A 622 -23.79 -1.68 11.22
N ASP A 623 -23.17 -0.59 10.77
CA ASP A 623 -21.88 -0.13 11.25
C ASP A 623 -22.06 0.93 12.35
N ARG A 624 -21.36 0.74 13.47
CA ARG A 624 -21.52 1.62 14.65
C ARG A 624 -20.94 3.00 14.45
N GLU A 625 -19.85 3.12 13.71
CA GLU A 625 -19.23 4.41 13.43
C GLU A 625 -20.10 5.21 12.46
N GLU A 626 -20.57 4.59 11.39
CA GLU A 626 -21.49 5.21 10.44
C GLU A 626 -22.77 5.67 11.15
N MET A 627 -23.38 4.84 11.99
CA MET A 627 -24.54 5.24 12.81
C MET A 627 -24.26 6.47 13.68
N ALA A 628 -23.06 6.58 14.26
CA ALA A 628 -22.69 7.72 15.09
C ALA A 628 -22.46 8.98 14.24
N GLU A 629 -21.77 8.85 13.12
CA GLU A 629 -21.49 9.93 12.18
C GLU A 629 -22.77 10.44 11.51
N ILE A 630 -23.75 9.57 11.22
CA ILE A 630 -25.09 9.97 10.74
C ILE A 630 -25.79 10.88 11.76
N ARG A 631 -25.83 10.47 13.04
CA ARG A 631 -26.44 11.29 14.11
C ARG A 631 -25.72 12.63 14.26
N LYS A 632 -24.39 12.62 14.18
CA LYS A 632 -23.56 13.82 14.24
C LYS A 632 -23.84 14.75 13.05
N MET A 633 -23.96 14.22 11.83
CA MET A 633 -24.30 15.00 10.63
C MET A 633 -25.63 15.73 10.79
N HIS A 634 -26.69 15.03 11.23
CA HIS A 634 -28.00 15.64 11.52
C HIS A 634 -27.89 16.75 12.57
N THR A 635 -27.18 16.49 13.67
CA THR A 635 -26.95 17.47 14.73
C THR A 635 -26.26 18.73 14.20
N LEU A 636 -25.26 18.58 13.33
CA LEU A 636 -24.53 19.70 12.73
C LEU A 636 -25.41 20.50 11.76
N ILE A 637 -26.22 19.83 10.94
CA ILE A 637 -27.16 20.46 10.01
C ILE A 637 -28.14 21.36 10.77
N GLU A 638 -28.69 20.88 11.89
CA GLU A 638 -29.59 21.65 12.74
C GLU A 638 -28.86 22.78 13.46
N LYS A 639 -27.77 22.46 14.17
CA LYS A 639 -26.98 23.40 14.98
C LYS A 639 -26.50 24.61 14.18
N TYR A 640 -26.06 24.41 12.94
CA TYR A 640 -25.54 25.47 12.08
C TYR A 640 -26.56 25.98 11.05
N THR A 641 -27.79 25.46 11.08
CA THR A 641 -28.88 25.82 10.15
C THR A 641 -28.43 25.74 8.70
N LEU A 642 -27.98 24.55 8.28
CA LEU A 642 -27.34 24.33 6.98
C LEU A 642 -28.33 24.10 5.83
N LYS A 643 -29.64 23.95 6.11
CA LYS A 643 -30.67 23.85 5.07
C LYS A 643 -30.61 25.06 4.12
N GLY A 644 -30.69 24.80 2.82
CA GLY A 644 -30.52 25.81 1.77
C GLY A 644 -29.07 26.07 1.34
N GLN A 645 -28.08 25.51 2.04
CA GLN A 645 -26.65 25.67 1.73
C GLN A 645 -25.90 24.33 1.65
N LEU A 646 -26.47 23.27 2.23
CA LEU A 646 -25.93 21.92 2.23
C LEU A 646 -26.89 20.94 1.53
N ARG A 647 -26.30 20.05 0.74
CA ARG A 647 -26.95 18.88 0.14
C ARG A 647 -26.18 17.63 0.57
N TRP A 648 -26.86 16.69 1.20
CA TRP A 648 -26.29 15.39 1.58
C TRP A 648 -26.88 14.30 0.70
N ILE A 649 -26.02 13.61 -0.03
CA ILE A 649 -26.35 12.58 -1.01
C ILE A 649 -25.90 11.21 -0.46
N ALA A 650 -26.71 10.18 -0.67
CA ALA A 650 -26.43 8.82 -0.26
C ALA A 650 -25.24 8.24 -1.05
N ALA A 651 -24.60 7.20 -0.52
CA ALA A 651 -23.47 6.54 -1.19
C ALA A 651 -23.78 6.17 -2.66
N GLN A 652 -22.87 6.52 -3.57
CA GLN A 652 -23.05 6.34 -5.01
C GLN A 652 -22.23 5.14 -5.52
N THR A 653 -22.86 4.26 -6.31
CA THR A 653 -22.22 3.02 -6.80
C THR A 653 -21.89 3.02 -8.29
N ASP A 654 -22.53 3.89 -9.10
CA ASP A 654 -22.24 4.00 -10.53
C ASP A 654 -21.05 4.94 -10.78
N ARG A 655 -19.90 4.36 -11.13
CA ARG A 655 -18.68 5.10 -11.44
C ARG A 655 -18.82 6.10 -12.60
N ASN A 656 -19.65 5.80 -13.61
CA ASN A 656 -19.84 6.70 -14.75
C ASN A 656 -20.63 7.94 -14.33
N ARG A 657 -21.70 7.74 -13.55
CA ARG A 657 -22.46 8.84 -12.94
C ARG A 657 -21.57 9.67 -12.02
N ASN A 658 -20.71 9.03 -11.22
CA ASN A 658 -19.76 9.72 -10.34
C ASN A 658 -18.73 10.55 -11.12
N GLY A 659 -18.16 10.00 -12.20
CA GLY A 659 -17.24 10.73 -13.07
C GLY A 659 -17.89 11.98 -13.67
N GLU A 660 -19.15 11.89 -14.08
CA GLU A 660 -19.89 13.06 -14.57
C GLU A 660 -20.25 14.03 -13.45
N LEU A 661 -20.58 13.55 -12.26
CA LEU A 661 -20.81 14.40 -11.08
C LEU A 661 -19.59 15.27 -10.79
N TYR A 662 -18.37 14.72 -10.74
CA TYR A 662 -17.14 15.51 -10.57
C TYR A 662 -17.01 16.62 -11.63
N ARG A 663 -17.30 16.30 -12.91
CA ARG A 663 -17.24 17.28 -14.01
C ARG A 663 -18.34 18.35 -13.90
N CYS A 664 -19.55 17.99 -13.48
CA CYS A 664 -20.62 18.95 -13.21
C CYS A 664 -20.25 19.89 -12.04
N ILE A 665 -19.58 19.39 -10.99
CA ILE A 665 -19.05 20.26 -9.94
C ILE A 665 -17.99 21.23 -10.50
N ALA A 666 -17.10 20.76 -11.38
CA ALA A 666 -16.11 21.60 -12.04
C ALA A 666 -16.76 22.70 -12.92
N ASP A 667 -17.89 22.41 -13.58
CA ASP A 667 -18.66 23.42 -14.32
C ASP A 667 -19.14 24.57 -13.41
N THR A 668 -19.44 24.30 -12.13
CA THR A 668 -19.80 25.34 -11.15
C THR A 668 -18.61 26.18 -10.65
N LYS A 669 -17.40 25.91 -11.14
CA LYS A 669 -16.13 26.43 -10.57
C LYS A 669 -15.98 26.08 -9.09
N GLY A 670 -16.45 24.89 -8.73
CA GLY A 670 -16.35 24.31 -7.40
C GLY A 670 -14.94 23.81 -7.04
N ALA A 671 -14.84 23.06 -5.93
CA ALA A 671 -13.61 22.39 -5.52
C ALA A 671 -13.93 21.07 -4.82
N PHE A 672 -12.99 20.11 -4.86
CA PHE A 672 -13.05 18.88 -4.07
C PHE A 672 -12.39 19.10 -2.71
N VAL A 673 -12.98 18.56 -1.65
CA VAL A 673 -12.41 18.63 -0.29
C VAL A 673 -12.38 17.22 0.31
N GLN A 674 -11.18 16.76 0.65
CA GLN A 674 -10.91 15.49 1.30
C GLN A 674 -10.43 15.76 2.75
N PRO A 675 -11.29 15.63 3.78
CA PRO A 675 -11.00 16.12 5.13
C PRO A 675 -10.54 15.04 6.12
N ALA A 676 -10.12 13.85 5.66
CA ALA A 676 -9.86 12.73 6.56
C ALA A 676 -8.78 13.05 7.60
N LEU A 677 -8.96 12.52 8.81
CA LEU A 677 -7.94 12.54 9.85
C LEU A 677 -6.65 11.85 9.40
N TYR A 678 -6.79 10.86 8.52
CA TYR A 678 -5.70 10.18 7.84
C TYR A 678 -6.24 9.51 6.57
N GLU A 679 -5.50 9.59 5.46
CA GLU A 679 -5.85 8.93 4.20
C GLU A 679 -4.66 8.15 3.68
N ALA A 680 -4.79 6.83 3.48
CA ALA A 680 -3.64 5.99 3.12
C ALA A 680 -3.09 6.30 1.71
N PHE A 681 -3.99 6.57 0.76
CA PHE A 681 -3.63 6.97 -0.62
C PHE A 681 -4.50 8.13 -1.09
N GLY A 682 -5.81 7.91 -1.25
CA GLY A 682 -6.76 8.93 -1.68
C GLY A 682 -7.10 8.87 -3.17
N LEU A 683 -7.69 7.75 -3.64
CA LEU A 683 -8.17 7.64 -5.02
C LEU A 683 -9.11 8.78 -5.42
N THR A 684 -9.98 9.23 -4.52
CA THR A 684 -10.92 10.33 -4.79
C THR A 684 -10.22 11.67 -5.06
N VAL A 685 -9.00 11.87 -4.52
CA VAL A 685 -8.15 13.03 -4.85
C VAL A 685 -7.70 12.94 -6.32
N ILE A 686 -7.26 11.76 -6.76
CA ILE A 686 -6.84 11.53 -8.15
C ILE A 686 -8.03 11.61 -9.11
N GLU A 687 -9.21 11.09 -8.74
CA GLU A 687 -10.44 11.19 -9.53
C GLU A 687 -10.85 12.65 -9.73
N ALA A 688 -10.87 13.45 -8.66
CA ALA A 688 -11.18 14.88 -8.71
C ALA A 688 -10.19 15.64 -9.59
N MET A 689 -8.88 15.43 -9.38
CA MET A 689 -7.83 16.08 -10.17
C MET A 689 -7.88 15.67 -11.66
N ASN A 690 -8.17 14.40 -11.98
CA ASN A 690 -8.38 13.93 -13.36
C ASN A 690 -9.56 14.62 -14.05
N CYS A 691 -10.59 15.00 -13.29
CA CYS A 691 -11.72 15.76 -13.81
C CYS A 691 -11.44 17.26 -13.97
N GLY A 692 -10.25 17.72 -13.55
CA GLY A 692 -9.86 19.13 -13.53
C GLY A 692 -10.49 19.91 -12.38
N LEU A 693 -10.90 19.25 -11.30
CA LEU A 693 -11.47 19.90 -10.12
C LEU A 693 -10.34 20.27 -9.13
N PRO A 694 -10.13 21.57 -8.82
CA PRO A 694 -9.16 21.97 -7.79
C PRO A 694 -9.46 21.26 -6.46
N THR A 695 -8.41 20.71 -5.83
CA THR A 695 -8.56 19.82 -4.68
C THR A 695 -7.86 20.36 -3.44
N PHE A 696 -8.58 20.27 -2.31
CA PHE A 696 -8.06 20.45 -0.95
C PHE A 696 -8.05 19.07 -0.28
N ALA A 697 -6.89 18.57 0.14
CA ALA A 697 -6.78 17.26 0.76
C ALA A 697 -5.97 17.28 2.04
N THR A 698 -6.22 16.29 2.91
CA THR A 698 -5.53 16.15 4.18
C THR A 698 -4.01 16.09 3.99
N ASN A 699 -3.26 16.75 4.86
CA ASN A 699 -1.81 16.61 4.92
C ASN A 699 -1.35 15.35 5.68
N GLN A 700 -2.29 14.47 6.04
CA GLN A 700 -2.04 13.24 6.80
C GLN A 700 -2.16 12.00 5.89
N GLY A 701 -1.01 11.48 5.43
CA GLY A 701 -0.92 10.27 4.63
C GLY A 701 -0.74 10.53 3.13
N GLY A 702 -1.26 9.64 2.28
CA GLY A 702 -1.02 9.63 0.84
C GLY A 702 -1.33 10.91 0.07
N PRO A 703 -2.40 11.67 0.37
CA PRO A 703 -2.67 12.92 -0.34
C PRO A 703 -1.58 13.98 -0.19
N ALA A 704 -0.78 13.92 0.89
CA ALA A 704 0.37 14.80 1.09
C ALA A 704 1.49 14.58 0.06
N GLU A 705 1.52 13.40 -0.58
CA GLU A 705 2.43 13.09 -1.70
C GLU A 705 1.78 13.39 -3.06
N ILE A 706 0.46 13.22 -3.18
CA ILE A 706 -0.28 13.45 -4.42
C ILE A 706 -0.26 14.93 -4.80
N ILE A 707 -0.60 15.78 -3.83
CA ILE A 707 -0.68 17.23 -4.02
C ILE A 707 0.66 17.88 -3.72
N VAL A 708 1.07 18.79 -4.59
CA VAL A 708 2.10 19.79 -4.28
C VAL A 708 1.37 21.05 -3.82
N ASP A 709 1.46 21.35 -2.52
CA ASP A 709 0.72 22.43 -1.87
C ASP A 709 0.91 23.77 -2.60
N GLU A 710 -0.19 24.47 -2.82
CA GLU A 710 -0.29 25.75 -3.56
C GLU A 710 0.22 25.72 -5.01
N VAL A 711 0.49 24.54 -5.58
CA VAL A 711 0.86 24.34 -6.99
C VAL A 711 -0.22 23.55 -7.74
N SER A 712 -0.46 22.30 -7.34
CA SER A 712 -1.42 21.39 -7.99
C SER A 712 -2.71 21.18 -7.19
N GLY A 713 -2.80 21.80 -6.01
CA GLY A 713 -3.90 21.72 -5.07
C GLY A 713 -3.50 22.34 -3.74
N PHE A 714 -4.22 22.02 -2.67
CA PHE A 714 -3.94 22.55 -1.33
C PHE A 714 -3.96 21.45 -0.27
N HIS A 715 -3.03 21.55 0.68
CA HIS A 715 -3.04 20.77 1.91
C HIS A 715 -3.89 21.45 2.98
N ILE A 716 -4.71 20.65 3.66
CA ILE A 716 -5.50 21.07 4.82
C ILE A 716 -5.13 20.20 6.03
N ASN A 717 -5.11 20.80 7.22
CA ASN A 717 -4.84 20.09 8.46
C ASN A 717 -6.16 19.66 9.11
N PRO A 718 -6.50 18.36 9.16
CA PRO A 718 -7.79 17.91 9.68
C PRO A 718 -7.95 18.15 11.19
N TYR A 719 -6.86 18.42 11.91
CA TYR A 719 -6.87 18.77 13.33
C TYR A 719 -7.04 20.29 13.56
N ASN A 720 -7.02 21.11 12.51
CA ASN A 720 -7.27 22.55 12.57
C ASN A 720 -8.29 22.97 11.50
N GLY A 721 -9.57 22.77 11.81
CA GLY A 721 -10.68 23.10 10.92
C GLY A 721 -10.87 24.59 10.63
N ASP A 722 -10.47 25.46 11.56
CA ASP A 722 -10.58 26.90 11.39
C ASP A 722 -9.56 27.39 10.36
N GLU A 723 -8.31 26.93 10.43
CA GLU A 723 -7.28 27.19 9.41
C GLU A 723 -7.69 26.59 8.06
N SER A 724 -8.13 25.33 8.04
CA SER A 724 -8.54 24.64 6.82
C SER A 724 -9.70 25.34 6.12
N SER A 725 -10.76 25.72 6.85
CA SER A 725 -11.90 26.44 6.27
C SER A 725 -11.54 27.86 5.82
N LYS A 726 -10.60 28.52 6.52
CA LYS A 726 -10.07 29.82 6.12
C LYS A 726 -9.35 29.71 4.77
N LYS A 727 -8.48 28.71 4.61
CA LYS A 727 -7.74 28.45 3.36
C LYS A 727 -8.70 28.20 2.17
N ILE A 728 -9.75 27.39 2.38
CA ILE A 728 -10.78 27.16 1.36
C ILE A 728 -11.50 28.48 1.00
N ALA A 729 -11.89 29.27 1.99
CA ALA A 729 -12.54 30.57 1.73
C ALA A 729 -11.63 31.56 0.99
N ASP A 730 -10.34 31.64 1.37
CA ASP A 730 -9.36 32.50 0.71
C ASP A 730 -9.19 32.14 -0.78
N PHE A 731 -9.25 30.84 -1.13
CA PHE A 731 -9.23 30.38 -2.51
C PHE A 731 -10.44 30.91 -3.30
N PHE A 732 -11.66 30.72 -2.79
CA PHE A 732 -12.86 31.18 -3.50
C PHE A 732 -12.97 32.71 -3.59
N GLU A 733 -12.46 33.45 -2.59
CA GLU A 733 -12.34 34.91 -2.67
C GLU A 733 -11.40 35.33 -3.80
N LYS A 734 -10.23 34.69 -3.92
CA LYS A 734 -9.30 34.93 -5.03
C LYS A 734 -9.92 34.58 -6.38
N CYS A 735 -10.62 33.44 -6.49
CA CYS A 735 -11.32 33.06 -7.73
C CYS A 735 -12.40 34.07 -8.15
N LYS A 736 -13.03 34.77 -7.19
CA LYS A 736 -14.01 35.82 -7.49
C LYS A 736 -13.37 37.09 -8.05
N VAL A 737 -12.14 37.40 -7.62
CA VAL A 737 -11.37 38.56 -8.11
C VAL A 737 -10.67 38.25 -9.43
N ASP A 738 -10.08 37.06 -9.54
CA ASP A 738 -9.39 36.56 -10.72
C ASP A 738 -9.94 35.17 -11.11
N PRO A 739 -10.84 35.12 -12.11
CA PRO A 739 -11.37 33.85 -12.62
C PRO A 739 -10.29 32.91 -13.18
N GLY A 740 -9.13 33.45 -13.62
CA GLY A 740 -7.99 32.68 -14.10
C GLY A 740 -7.32 31.87 -12.98
N TYR A 741 -7.44 32.30 -11.72
CA TYR A 741 -6.88 31.62 -10.56
C TYR A 741 -7.41 30.19 -10.41
N TRP A 742 -8.70 29.96 -10.65
CA TRP A 742 -9.29 28.62 -10.60
C TRP A 742 -8.72 27.72 -11.71
N ASN A 743 -8.61 28.25 -12.93
CA ASN A 743 -8.12 27.49 -14.08
C ASN A 743 -6.65 27.08 -13.89
N LYS A 744 -5.82 27.93 -13.28
CA LYS A 744 -4.44 27.59 -12.93
C LYS A 744 -4.37 26.29 -12.10
N PHE A 745 -5.15 26.17 -11.03
CA PHE A 745 -5.13 24.97 -10.18
C PHE A 745 -5.77 23.76 -10.86
N SER A 746 -6.76 23.98 -11.72
CA SER A 746 -7.33 22.93 -12.56
C SER A 746 -6.27 22.33 -13.51
N GLU A 747 -5.54 23.19 -14.22
CA GLU A 747 -4.50 22.80 -15.18
C GLU A 747 -3.28 22.16 -14.50
N GLU A 748 -2.77 22.74 -13.41
CA GLU A 748 -1.65 22.16 -12.66
C GLU A 748 -2.04 20.84 -11.97
N GLY A 749 -3.28 20.70 -11.51
CA GLY A 749 -3.81 19.43 -11.01
C GLY A 749 -3.85 18.36 -12.09
N LEU A 750 -4.36 18.68 -13.28
CA LEU A 750 -4.36 17.78 -14.43
C LEU A 750 -2.95 17.38 -14.87
N LYS A 751 -2.02 18.34 -14.90
CA LYS A 751 -0.61 18.11 -15.23
C LYS A 751 0.03 17.15 -14.24
N ARG A 752 -0.15 17.39 -12.93
CA ARG A 752 0.35 16.51 -11.86
C ARG A 752 -0.12 15.07 -12.04
N ILE A 753 -1.39 14.86 -12.36
CA ILE A 753 -1.92 13.51 -12.59
C ILE A 753 -1.30 12.85 -13.82
N ASN A 754 -1.27 13.56 -14.95
CA ASN A 754 -0.72 13.02 -16.20
C ASN A 754 0.77 12.68 -16.10
N GLU A 755 1.52 13.38 -15.24
CA GLU A 755 2.95 13.14 -15.01
C GLU A 755 3.24 12.02 -14.00
N CYS A 756 2.32 11.70 -13.08
CA CYS A 756 2.63 10.86 -11.92
C CYS A 756 1.62 9.72 -11.63
N TYR A 757 0.33 9.91 -11.91
CA TYR A 757 -0.76 9.07 -11.39
C TYR A 757 -1.68 8.57 -12.51
N THR A 758 -1.09 7.87 -13.49
CA THR A 758 -1.85 7.18 -14.55
C THR A 758 -1.53 5.70 -14.58
N TRP A 759 -2.52 4.89 -14.97
CA TRP A 759 -2.32 3.45 -15.15
C TRP A 759 -1.28 3.12 -16.23
N LYS A 760 -1.09 3.99 -17.22
CA LYS A 760 -0.02 3.86 -18.23
C LYS A 760 1.37 3.98 -17.60
N ILE A 761 1.60 4.98 -16.75
CA ILE A 761 2.87 5.14 -16.03
C ILE A 761 3.09 3.94 -15.10
N TYR A 762 2.04 3.51 -14.41
CA TYR A 762 2.07 2.33 -13.55
C TYR A 762 2.51 1.07 -14.31
N ALA A 763 1.83 0.74 -15.40
CA ALA A 763 2.13 -0.46 -16.21
C ALA A 763 3.58 -0.44 -16.73
N ASN A 764 4.02 0.72 -17.22
CA ASN A 764 5.40 0.90 -17.67
C ASN A 764 6.42 0.65 -16.56
N LYS A 765 6.20 1.23 -15.38
CA LYS A 765 7.08 1.05 -14.22
C LYS A 765 7.14 -0.41 -13.78
N VAL A 766 5.99 -1.07 -13.62
CA VAL A 766 5.92 -2.46 -13.14
C VAL A 766 6.59 -3.43 -14.12
N LEU A 767 6.35 -3.27 -15.42
CA LEU A 767 6.99 -4.11 -16.44
C LEU A 767 8.52 -3.88 -16.48
N ASN A 768 8.97 -2.63 -16.36
CA ASN A 768 10.41 -2.32 -16.28
C ASN A 768 11.06 -2.92 -15.03
N MET A 769 10.37 -2.88 -13.88
CA MET A 769 10.82 -3.57 -12.67
C MET A 769 10.92 -5.08 -12.93
N GLY A 770 9.90 -5.72 -13.51
CA GLY A 770 9.94 -7.14 -13.83
C GLY A 770 11.17 -7.54 -14.67
N CYS A 771 11.50 -6.75 -15.69
CA CYS A 771 12.69 -6.97 -16.53
C CYS A 771 14.00 -6.84 -15.72
N ILE A 772 14.18 -5.72 -15.00
CA ILE A 772 15.45 -5.43 -14.32
C ILE A 772 15.66 -6.33 -13.09
N TYR A 773 14.62 -6.54 -12.28
CA TYR A 773 14.71 -7.46 -11.14
C TYR A 773 14.87 -8.91 -11.58
N GLY A 774 14.36 -9.29 -12.77
CA GLY A 774 14.64 -10.57 -13.39
C GLY A 774 16.14 -10.78 -13.65
N PHE A 775 16.79 -9.80 -14.29
CA PHE A 775 18.24 -9.84 -14.49
C PHE A 775 19.03 -9.78 -13.17
N TRP A 776 18.63 -8.90 -12.25
CA TRP A 776 19.20 -8.80 -10.91
C TRP A 776 19.17 -10.14 -10.17
N ARG A 777 18.03 -10.83 -10.21
CA ARG A 777 17.85 -12.15 -9.59
C ARG A 777 18.82 -13.17 -10.17
N GLN A 778 19.08 -13.14 -11.47
CA GLN A 778 20.06 -14.03 -12.10
C GLN A 778 21.50 -13.72 -11.67
N LEU A 779 21.87 -12.44 -11.61
CA LEU A 779 23.19 -11.99 -11.15
C LEU A 779 23.52 -12.41 -9.70
N HIS A 780 22.50 -12.62 -8.89
CA HIS A 780 22.59 -12.84 -7.44
C HIS A 780 22.02 -14.20 -6.99
N LYS A 781 21.83 -15.13 -7.92
CA LYS A 781 21.17 -16.44 -7.68
C LYS A 781 21.78 -17.23 -6.52
N GLU A 782 23.11 -17.30 -6.44
CA GLU A 782 23.81 -18.07 -5.40
C GLU A 782 23.64 -17.45 -4.01
N GLN A 783 23.71 -16.12 -3.92
CA GLN A 783 23.58 -15.38 -2.66
C GLN A 783 22.17 -15.47 -2.08
N LYS A 784 21.14 -15.60 -2.93
CA LYS A 784 19.74 -15.75 -2.50
C LYS A 784 19.42 -17.13 -1.90
N LYS A 785 20.24 -18.17 -2.15
CA LYS A 785 19.92 -19.55 -1.72
C LYS A 785 19.77 -19.67 -0.20
N ALA A 786 20.64 -19.02 0.57
CA ALA A 786 20.58 -19.07 2.04
C ALA A 786 19.27 -18.45 2.56
N LYS A 787 18.92 -17.24 2.09
CA LYS A 787 17.66 -16.56 2.43
C LYS A 787 16.44 -17.41 2.05
N GLN A 788 16.44 -18.04 0.88
CA GLN A 788 15.37 -18.94 0.45
C GLN A 788 15.20 -20.16 1.36
N ARG A 789 16.30 -20.79 1.79
CA ARG A 789 16.24 -21.92 2.75
C ARG A 789 15.70 -21.48 4.10
N TYR A 790 16.09 -20.28 4.57
CA TYR A 790 15.58 -19.71 5.80
C TYR A 790 14.07 -19.43 5.72
N ILE A 791 13.60 -18.86 4.61
CA ILE A 791 12.17 -18.68 4.33
C ILE A 791 11.44 -20.03 4.33
N HIS A 792 12.00 -21.06 3.69
CA HIS A 792 11.39 -22.39 3.68
C HIS A 792 11.33 -23.01 5.08
N ALA A 793 12.36 -22.84 5.90
CA ALA A 793 12.33 -23.32 7.29
C ALA A 793 11.25 -22.60 8.09
N PHE A 794 11.17 -21.27 7.99
CA PHE A 794 10.16 -20.47 8.67
C PHE A 794 8.73 -20.82 8.22
N TYR A 795 8.51 -21.01 6.92
CA TYR A 795 7.23 -21.51 6.40
C TYR A 795 6.86 -22.90 6.95
N ASN A 796 7.79 -23.86 6.87
CA ASN A 796 7.50 -25.25 7.21
C ASN A 796 7.33 -25.48 8.72
N LEU A 797 8.08 -24.75 9.56
CA LEU A 797 8.17 -24.99 11.00
C LEU A 797 7.40 -23.98 11.84
N GLN A 798 7.02 -22.82 11.28
CA GLN A 798 6.24 -21.81 12.02
C GLN A 798 4.89 -21.62 11.38
N PHE A 799 4.83 -21.23 10.10
CA PHE A 799 3.56 -20.95 9.43
C PHE A 799 2.64 -22.17 9.41
N ARG A 800 3.12 -23.34 8.94
CA ARG A 800 2.30 -24.56 8.88
C ARG A 800 1.77 -25.01 10.24
N ASP A 801 2.51 -24.78 11.32
CA ASP A 801 2.06 -25.15 12.66
C ASP A 801 0.97 -24.19 13.16
N GLN A 802 1.07 -22.89 12.88
CA GLN A 802 -0.02 -21.96 13.17
C GLN A 802 -1.26 -22.26 12.34
N VAL A 803 -1.12 -22.66 11.07
CA VAL A 803 -2.27 -23.01 10.22
C VAL A 803 -3.14 -24.13 10.83
N LYS A 804 -2.54 -25.07 11.57
CA LYS A 804 -3.28 -26.16 12.22
C LYS A 804 -4.25 -25.69 13.31
N THR A 805 -4.07 -24.48 13.84
CA THR A 805 -4.96 -23.91 14.86
C THR A 805 -6.18 -23.22 14.26
N VAL A 806 -6.17 -22.94 12.95
CA VAL A 806 -7.27 -22.29 12.24
C VAL A 806 -8.35 -23.33 11.91
N PRO A 807 -9.60 -23.14 12.36
CA PRO A 807 -10.68 -24.09 12.08
C PRO A 807 -10.98 -24.23 10.58
N ILE A 808 -11.04 -25.47 10.10
CA ILE A 808 -11.51 -25.75 8.73
C ILE A 808 -13.04 -25.69 8.72
N VAL A 809 -13.60 -24.92 7.80
CA VAL A 809 -15.05 -24.76 7.68
C VAL A 809 -15.63 -26.00 6.98
N SER A 810 -16.48 -26.78 7.65
CA SER A 810 -17.13 -27.99 7.09
C SER A 810 -18.53 -27.69 6.53
N ASP A 811 -18.86 -28.16 5.32
CA ASP A 811 -20.13 -27.84 4.63
C ASP A 811 -21.37 -28.47 5.30
N GLU A 812 -21.20 -29.12 6.44
CA GLU A 812 -22.30 -29.60 7.27
C GLU A 812 -23.00 -28.43 7.96
N ALA A 813 -24.33 -28.39 7.83
CA ALA A 813 -25.17 -27.33 8.38
C ALA A 813 -24.92 -27.15 9.88
N GLN A 814 -24.47 -25.96 10.29
CA GLN A 814 -24.50 -25.57 11.70
C GLN A 814 -25.97 -25.63 12.16
N GLN A 815 -26.28 -26.58 13.04
CA GLN A 815 -27.52 -26.52 13.82
C GLN A 815 -27.58 -25.15 14.51
N PRO A 816 -28.74 -24.47 14.53
CA PRO A 816 -28.85 -23.17 15.15
C PRO A 816 -28.45 -23.28 16.61
N VAL A 817 -27.39 -22.56 16.98
CA VAL A 817 -26.93 -22.45 18.37
C VAL A 817 -28.13 -22.00 19.20
N SER A 818 -28.60 -22.87 20.09
CA SER A 818 -29.69 -22.58 21.01
C SER A 818 -29.33 -21.32 21.80
N LYS A 819 -30.18 -20.29 21.72
CA LYS A 819 -30.05 -19.06 22.51
C LYS A 819 -29.74 -19.39 23.97
N PRO A 820 -28.79 -18.71 24.64
CA PRO A 820 -28.63 -18.83 26.08
C PRO A 820 -29.94 -18.43 26.75
N ALA A 821 -30.45 -19.28 27.64
CA ALA A 821 -31.64 -18.97 28.42
C ALA A 821 -31.42 -17.68 29.23
N PRO A 822 -32.41 -16.79 29.36
CA PRO A 822 -32.26 -15.57 30.14
C PRO A 822 -31.94 -15.91 31.60
N ALA A 823 -30.91 -15.28 32.16
CA ALA A 823 -30.57 -15.41 33.58
C ALA A 823 -31.80 -15.08 34.45
N GLY A 824 -32.26 -16.08 35.20
CA GLY A 824 -33.39 -15.95 36.11
C GLY A 824 -33.12 -14.90 37.19
N LYS A 825 -34.10 -14.02 37.41
CA LYS A 825 -34.13 -13.05 38.51
C LYS A 825 -33.99 -13.79 39.86
N PRO A 826 -33.31 -13.22 40.86
CA PRO A 826 -33.23 -13.82 42.19
C PRO A 826 -34.59 -13.72 42.89
N SER A 827 -35.27 -14.86 43.05
CA SER A 827 -36.50 -14.96 43.82
C SER A 827 -36.21 -14.87 45.33
N GLY A 828 -36.79 -13.87 45.98
CA GLY A 828 -36.72 -13.68 47.42
C GLY A 828 -37.24 -14.90 48.20
N ARG A 829 -36.49 -15.32 49.21
CA ARG A 829 -36.95 -16.27 50.23
C ARG A 829 -38.07 -15.62 51.03
N ARG A 830 -39.30 -16.13 50.89
CA ARG A 830 -40.33 -16.08 51.94
C ARG A 830 -40.65 -17.50 52.37
N SER A 831 -40.50 -17.71 53.67
CA SER A 831 -40.90 -18.89 54.43
C SER A 831 -42.40 -19.14 54.31
N GLN A 832 -42.82 -20.40 54.20
CA GLN A 832 -43.76 -21.05 55.13
C GLN A 832 -44.14 -22.48 54.71
N SER A 833 -44.00 -23.37 55.70
CA SER A 833 -44.71 -24.63 56.02
C SER A 833 -45.12 -25.63 54.92
N ARG A 834 -44.47 -26.81 54.99
CA ARG A 834 -45.07 -28.13 54.72
C ARG A 834 -46.35 -28.33 55.53
N ILE A 835 -47.43 -28.84 54.91
CA ILE A 835 -48.11 -30.10 55.28
C ILE A 835 -49.24 -30.44 54.26
N GLN A 836 -49.08 -31.62 53.64
CA GLN A 836 -50.07 -32.59 53.13
C GLN A 836 -51.21 -32.20 52.16
N ARG A 837 -51.20 -32.85 50.98
CA ARG A 837 -52.20 -33.80 50.43
C ARG A 837 -51.76 -34.18 49.00
N LEU A 838 -51.32 -35.42 48.73
CA LEU A 838 -52.11 -36.61 48.34
C LEU A 838 -52.96 -36.43 47.06
N PHE A 839 -52.56 -37.19 46.02
CA PHE A 839 -53.22 -37.45 44.71
C PHE A 839 -53.34 -36.22 43.78
N GLY A 840 -52.98 -36.24 42.50
CA GLY A 840 -53.03 -37.31 41.50
C GLY A 840 -53.98 -36.82 40.40
N SER A 841 -53.44 -36.44 39.24
CA SER A 841 -54.03 -36.37 37.87
C SER A 841 -53.06 -35.60 36.98
#